data_AF-A0A1I7M1Q2-F1
#
_entry.id   AF-A0A1I7M1Q2-F1
#
_cell.length_a   1.000
_cell.length_b   1.000
_cell.length_c   1.000
_cell.angle_alpha   90.00
_cell.angle_beta   90.00
_cell.angle_gamma   90.00
#
_symmetry.space_group_name_H-M   'P 1'
#
loop_
_entity.id
_entity.type
_entity.pdbx_description
1 polymer ?
#
loop_
_entity_poly.entity_id
_entity_poly.type
_entity_poly.pdbx_seq_one_letter_code
_entity_poly.pdbx_strand_id
1 'polypeptide(L)'
;MLFDAAGAAAAAAVAQQADDGQEAGAVAGHDSPAAEPDAGGAAAHPVPVAEPAASGTHLVVIDPSRDGAPESGRGRAPGTEVLMLSPDEDGLAQIAVYLRGRTDVASLTIVSEGEGGRLVLGSGAIDLNGLSEDQKGDLMRVGATLADDARIAVDAEGFAAGAAGVSGAGWLSRLTGAEVVDAASPAEGHEVVFVDDRVADRDTLLRNLSPEAEVVMIDGERDGLDRIAEVLRGRSDITAVHILSHGDTASLRIGTATLDAASIAGRYAGDLAVMRGALADGADLLIYGCDFAGGPDGARVAALLAEATGADVAASTDPTGAAALGGDWDLEVRTGPVKTPLAVTEAGRDAYAGLLATTVATGRGAIVAAVGAGLYSIDVTTGRATLVTTIPATIGGITFSGTANSVAIDQGNGLIYYADSASAGTNRALFAYDYVNNQHIVIDSDLTNNGAGASIVVGTTTGVGSGAAAFVNNALYLGVENVTGTSDQIYRITFTNNGRTVATAGTFGLPITNANDWGDFAADPTGNGGTGVLLSLSGTTLTRYNLADGLVINTVTNPASANAIQGGGDILGNTYVVGTVVQQINPVTGAAIGAAIPITTDGTTALGGVADAATWVPATGAIGDRVFADRDASGSVTAGDTGFANVTVQLVDDVDGDGVVDAGERILATDTTDSDGTYQFGGVLPGRYIVRVTDTNGVLGTAASTTGGATRSVTLTAIGASDQGIDFGYAARPPVVDLNSAVAADAAANIVQNGTFTGSLAPWTTSGSTTYTATVGGGGVYWDADRSAGTLTQTGLTGLRNGPSANGTAQLVFGFGWNNSTPDTAVPAVLDVSVGGVVYARITTGVSGAAATTATVTYLNGASGGPAAIAASTYQAWTATDITVNLPTSVADSGALTFSYNAGTSGDDIFVDTVRVNTFAAGARNYATSYTENGAGVAIAAAAAGIADPDSILLRTATVVLTNAQAGDVLAFVGAPPAGITAVTDTSVAGEVTITLSGAASPAAYATALRQIQFSSTSDNPATTARNVAVTVNDGGLTSNTATTTISVVPVDDAPVNGLPATFAASEDTALALTGLSVADVDAGTGALSVTLGVT
;
A
#
# COMPACT_ATOMS: atom_id res chain seq x y z
N MET A 1 15.68 -43.36 28.94
CA MET A 1 15.07 -44.58 29.50
C MET A 1 13.55 -44.41 29.42
N LEU A 2 12.86 -45.38 28.78
CA LEU A 2 11.40 -45.65 28.73
C LEU A 2 10.51 -44.59 28.01
N PHE A 3 10.10 -44.78 26.73
CA PHE A 3 8.93 -45.54 26.16
C PHE A 3 7.57 -44.82 26.41
N ASP A 4 6.57 -44.67 25.52
CA ASP A 4 6.27 -45.12 24.13
C ASP A 4 4.97 -44.42 23.61
N ALA A 5 4.72 -44.56 22.29
CA ALA A 5 3.45 -44.57 21.53
C ALA A 5 2.71 -43.26 21.14
N ALA A 6 2.74 -42.89 19.85
CA ALA A 6 1.70 -43.23 18.85
C ALA A 6 1.84 -42.39 17.55
N GLY A 7 1.76 -43.04 16.38
CA GLY A 7 1.40 -42.37 15.12
C GLY A 7 2.22 -42.71 13.86
N ALA A 8 2.35 -43.98 13.49
CA ALA A 8 2.82 -44.38 12.16
C ALA A 8 1.80 -45.34 11.51
N ALA A 9 1.16 -44.91 10.42
CA ALA A 9 0.63 -45.77 9.34
C ALA A 9 0.01 -44.92 8.22
N ALA A 10 0.60 -44.98 7.01
CA ALA A 10 -0.06 -45.21 5.71
C ALA A 10 0.57 -44.41 4.56
N ALA A 11 1.66 -44.95 4.00
CA ALA A 11 2.05 -44.77 2.61
C ALA A 11 2.44 -46.15 2.04
N ALA A 12 2.04 -46.41 0.79
CA ALA A 12 2.38 -47.56 -0.09
C ALA A 12 1.41 -48.77 -0.13
N ALA A 13 0.47 -48.71 -1.08
CA ALA A 13 0.05 -49.77 -2.02
C ALA A 13 -0.97 -49.10 -2.97
N VAL A 14 -0.92 -49.18 -4.31
CA VAL A 14 -1.31 -50.34 -5.13
C VAL A 14 -0.92 -50.06 -6.58
N ALA A 15 -0.29 -51.04 -7.23
CA ALA A 15 -0.27 -51.21 -8.69
C ALA A 15 -0.60 -52.67 -9.02
N GLN A 16 -1.22 -52.89 -10.19
CA GLN A 16 -1.66 -54.13 -10.86
C GLN A 16 -2.95 -54.84 -10.38
N GLN A 17 -3.84 -55.42 -11.22
CA GLN A 17 -4.40 -55.27 -12.58
C GLN A 17 -5.21 -56.57 -12.87
N ALA A 18 -6.21 -56.49 -13.77
CA ALA A 18 -6.94 -57.58 -14.49
C ALA A 18 -8.26 -58.05 -13.82
N ASP A 19 -9.39 -58.29 -14.50
CA ASP A 19 -9.85 -58.32 -15.92
C ASP A 19 -11.39 -58.46 -15.82
N ASP A 20 -12.29 -57.84 -16.61
CA ASP A 20 -12.79 -58.22 -17.94
C ASP A 20 -14.02 -57.28 -18.21
N GLY A 21 -14.43 -56.81 -19.40
CA GLY A 21 -13.99 -57.06 -20.76
C GLY A 21 -14.71 -56.17 -21.80
N GLN A 22 -13.96 -55.90 -22.89
CA GLN A 22 -14.28 -55.75 -24.34
C GLN A 22 -15.57 -55.11 -24.89
N GLU A 23 -15.40 -54.12 -25.79
CA GLU A 23 -15.50 -54.21 -27.28
C GLU A 23 -14.95 -52.88 -27.88
N ALA A 24 -13.80 -52.83 -28.57
CA ALA A 24 -13.48 -53.18 -29.97
C ALA A 24 -13.83 -52.08 -31.01
N GLY A 25 -12.80 -51.51 -31.67
CA GLY A 25 -12.92 -50.70 -32.89
C GLY A 25 -11.69 -49.85 -33.25
N ALA A 26 -10.69 -50.48 -33.90
CA ALA A 26 -9.48 -49.87 -34.49
C ALA A 26 -9.81 -48.89 -35.66
N VAL A 27 -8.93 -48.00 -36.16
CA VAL A 27 -7.73 -48.26 -37.00
C VAL A 27 -6.96 -46.94 -37.27
N ALA A 28 -5.61 -47.06 -37.36
CA ALA A 28 -4.53 -46.26 -38.00
C ALA A 28 -4.89 -44.98 -38.83
N GLY A 29 -4.08 -43.91 -38.92
CA GLY A 29 -2.62 -43.77 -38.95
C GLY A 29 -2.11 -43.59 -40.40
N HIS A 30 -1.72 -42.37 -40.80
CA HIS A 30 -0.56 -42.03 -41.68
C HIS A 30 -0.64 -40.62 -42.35
N ASP A 31 0.54 -39.99 -42.40
CA ASP A 31 1.14 -39.16 -43.47
C ASP A 31 0.49 -37.87 -44.01
N SER A 32 1.24 -36.78 -43.84
CA SER A 32 1.42 -35.71 -44.85
C SER A 32 2.31 -36.24 -46.00
N PRO A 33 2.21 -35.79 -47.28
CA PRO A 33 2.52 -34.38 -47.65
C PRO A 33 1.87 -33.79 -48.93
N ALA A 34 2.09 -32.47 -49.06
CA ALA A 34 2.34 -31.66 -50.26
C ALA A 34 1.21 -31.13 -51.18
N ALA A 35 1.42 -29.84 -51.50
CA ALA A 35 1.17 -29.13 -52.77
C ALA A 35 -0.10 -28.25 -52.90
N GLU A 36 0.18 -26.94 -52.83
CA GLU A 36 -0.50 -25.77 -53.40
C GLU A 36 -0.84 -25.90 -54.91
N PRO A 37 -1.79 -25.10 -55.47
CA PRO A 37 -1.50 -23.69 -55.81
C PRO A 37 -2.65 -22.65 -55.65
N ASP A 38 -2.23 -21.47 -55.16
CA ASP A 38 -2.34 -20.13 -55.76
C ASP A 38 -3.72 -19.49 -56.09
N ALA A 39 -4.04 -18.37 -55.42
CA ALA A 39 -4.45 -17.10 -56.05
C ALA A 39 -4.75 -15.98 -55.02
N GLY A 40 -4.07 -14.84 -55.16
CA GLY A 40 -4.66 -13.51 -54.92
C GLY A 40 -4.00 -12.64 -53.85
N GLY A 41 -3.02 -11.83 -54.26
CA GLY A 41 -2.31 -10.89 -53.39
C GLY A 41 -2.99 -9.53 -53.17
N ALA A 42 -2.53 -8.83 -52.14
CA ALA A 42 -2.41 -7.37 -52.09
C ALA A 42 -1.44 -7.00 -50.95
N ALA A 43 -0.56 -6.04 -51.24
CA ALA A 43 0.56 -5.62 -50.43
C ALA A 43 0.16 -4.97 -49.10
N ALA A 44 0.90 -5.31 -48.04
CA ALA A 44 0.87 -4.60 -46.77
C ALA A 44 1.56 -3.23 -46.90
N HIS A 45 0.82 -2.16 -46.61
CA HIS A 45 1.37 -0.86 -46.24
C HIS A 45 1.82 -0.94 -44.76
N PRO A 46 2.96 -0.34 -44.37
CA PRO A 46 3.38 -0.30 -42.98
C PRO A 46 2.44 0.60 -42.16
N VAL A 47 2.01 0.09 -41.00
CA VAL A 47 1.31 0.82 -39.95
C VAL A 47 2.28 1.86 -39.37
N PRO A 48 1.92 3.15 -39.26
CA PRO A 48 2.77 4.12 -38.58
C PRO A 48 2.71 3.85 -37.06
N VAL A 49 3.89 3.76 -36.45
CA VAL A 49 4.06 3.76 -34.99
C VAL A 49 3.63 5.15 -34.50
N ALA A 50 2.67 5.21 -33.57
CA ALA A 50 2.34 6.45 -32.90
C ALA A 50 3.46 6.75 -31.88
N GLU A 51 4.16 7.87 -32.07
CA GLU A 51 5.12 8.41 -31.11
C GLU A 51 4.41 8.93 -29.84
N PRO A 52 5.07 8.96 -28.67
CA PRO A 52 4.48 9.43 -27.42
C PRO A 52 4.11 10.92 -27.52
N ALA A 53 2.89 11.27 -27.08
CA ALA A 53 2.41 12.65 -27.07
C ALA A 53 3.32 13.55 -26.20
N ALA A 54 3.82 14.64 -26.78
CA ALA A 54 4.69 15.58 -26.10
C ALA A 54 3.99 16.29 -24.92
N SER A 55 4.70 16.40 -23.79
CA SER A 55 4.32 17.24 -22.64
C SER A 55 4.46 18.73 -23.02
N GLY A 56 3.42 19.32 -23.61
CA GLY A 56 3.38 20.73 -24.00
C GLY A 56 2.03 21.40 -23.77
N THR A 57 2.00 22.73 -23.83
CA THR A 57 0.84 23.58 -23.58
C THR A 57 -0.19 23.45 -24.70
N HIS A 58 -1.46 23.21 -24.33
CA HIS A 58 -2.59 23.24 -25.26
C HIS A 58 -3.19 24.65 -25.30
N LEU A 59 -3.03 25.39 -26.40
CA LEU A 59 -3.57 26.74 -26.54
C LEU A 59 -4.92 26.73 -27.24
N VAL A 60 -5.94 27.32 -26.62
CA VAL A 60 -7.27 27.52 -27.22
C VAL A 60 -7.49 29.00 -27.48
N VAL A 61 -7.59 29.38 -28.75
CA VAL A 61 -7.92 30.73 -29.20
C VAL A 61 -9.42 30.80 -29.44
N ILE A 62 -10.09 31.79 -28.83
CA ILE A 62 -11.54 31.96 -28.95
C ILE A 62 -11.82 33.35 -29.53
N ASP A 63 -12.51 33.39 -30.67
CA ASP A 63 -13.16 34.59 -31.16
C ASP A 63 -14.53 34.75 -30.47
N PRO A 64 -14.75 35.81 -29.67
CA PRO A 64 -16.01 36.04 -28.99
C PRO A 64 -17.18 36.34 -29.95
N SER A 65 -16.92 36.59 -31.23
CA SER A 65 -18.00 36.82 -32.21
C SER A 65 -18.78 35.56 -32.56
N ARG A 66 -18.28 34.36 -32.22
CA ARG A 66 -18.98 33.09 -32.48
C ARG A 66 -20.11 32.86 -31.48
N ASP A 67 -21.33 32.71 -32.00
CA ASP A 67 -22.49 32.29 -31.20
C ASP A 67 -22.21 30.93 -30.52
N GLY A 68 -22.32 30.88 -29.18
CA GLY A 68 -22.09 29.67 -28.38
C GLY A 68 -20.64 29.42 -27.95
N ALA A 69 -19.73 30.38 -28.14
CA ALA A 69 -18.36 30.27 -27.64
C ALA A 69 -18.31 30.13 -26.09
N PRO A 70 -17.48 29.24 -25.54
CA PRO A 70 -17.42 28.99 -24.10
C PRO A 70 -16.86 30.20 -23.34
N GLU A 71 -17.70 30.83 -22.51
CA GLU A 71 -17.29 31.94 -21.64
C GLU A 71 -16.41 31.42 -20.50
N SER A 72 -15.10 31.69 -20.56
CA SER A 72 -14.16 31.63 -19.43
C SER A 72 -13.91 30.24 -18.78
N GLY A 73 -13.15 29.37 -19.45
CA GLY A 73 -12.23 28.40 -18.82
C GLY A 73 -12.73 27.42 -17.73
N ARG A 74 -14.03 27.33 -17.43
CA ARG A 74 -14.54 26.41 -16.39
C ARG A 74 -14.62 24.99 -16.95
N GLY A 75 -13.95 24.05 -16.27
CA GLY A 75 -14.02 22.61 -16.57
C GLY A 75 -13.07 22.10 -17.65
N ARG A 76 -11.91 22.74 -17.88
CA ARG A 76 -10.93 22.28 -18.88
C ARG A 76 -9.67 21.67 -18.24
N ALA A 77 -9.05 20.74 -18.98
CA ALA A 77 -7.88 19.98 -18.58
C ALA A 77 -6.74 20.88 -18.03
N PRO A 78 -6.04 20.47 -16.95
CA PRO A 78 -4.81 21.12 -16.50
C PRO A 78 -3.79 21.21 -17.66
N GLY A 79 -3.15 22.37 -17.85
CA GLY A 79 -2.21 22.61 -18.98
C GLY A 79 -2.83 23.27 -20.23
N THR A 80 -4.14 23.61 -20.17
CA THR A 80 -4.82 24.36 -21.24
C THR A 80 -4.75 25.86 -20.99
N GLU A 81 -4.19 26.62 -21.94
CA GLU A 81 -4.25 28.08 -21.96
C GLU A 81 -5.36 28.59 -22.88
N VAL A 82 -5.96 29.73 -22.55
CA VAL A 82 -7.02 30.34 -23.36
C VAL A 82 -6.63 31.76 -23.76
N LEU A 83 -6.59 32.01 -25.07
CA LEU A 83 -6.47 33.34 -25.65
C LEU A 83 -7.82 33.80 -26.18
N MET A 84 -8.46 34.75 -25.49
CA MET A 84 -9.65 35.43 -26.00
C MET A 84 -9.22 36.56 -26.95
N LEU A 85 -9.73 36.55 -28.18
CA LEU A 85 -9.46 37.60 -29.16
C LEU A 85 -10.29 38.86 -28.88
N SER A 86 -9.69 40.03 -29.11
CA SER A 86 -10.41 41.30 -29.17
C SER A 86 -11.11 41.45 -30.52
N PRO A 87 -12.42 41.76 -30.55
CA PRO A 87 -13.19 41.94 -31.79
C PRO A 87 -12.79 43.20 -32.59
N ASP A 88 -12.11 44.16 -31.96
CA ASP A 88 -11.72 45.43 -32.58
C ASP A 88 -10.31 45.42 -33.21
N GLU A 89 -9.56 44.32 -33.08
CA GLU A 89 -8.18 44.18 -33.56
C GLU A 89 -8.04 42.99 -34.52
N ASP A 90 -7.00 42.96 -35.36
CA ASP A 90 -6.77 41.82 -36.26
C ASP A 90 -6.40 40.57 -35.43
N GLY A 91 -7.21 39.52 -35.52
CA GLY A 91 -7.05 38.34 -34.67
C GLY A 91 -5.80 37.52 -34.99
N LEU A 92 -5.33 37.49 -36.24
CA LEU A 92 -4.11 36.78 -36.60
C LEU A 92 -2.88 37.46 -35.99
N ALA A 93 -2.85 38.80 -36.01
CA ALA A 93 -1.81 39.58 -35.37
C ALA A 93 -1.79 39.37 -33.84
N GLN A 94 -2.96 39.24 -33.20
CA GLN A 94 -3.07 38.95 -31.77
C GLN A 94 -2.48 37.57 -31.42
N ILE A 95 -2.82 36.53 -32.21
CA ILE A 95 -2.27 35.18 -32.06
C ILE A 95 -0.74 35.20 -32.25
N ALA A 96 -0.24 35.85 -33.30
CA ALA A 96 1.19 35.94 -33.58
C ALA A 96 1.98 36.72 -32.50
N VAL A 97 1.36 37.73 -31.88
CA VAL A 97 1.94 38.46 -30.74
C VAL A 97 1.97 37.57 -29.49
N TYR A 98 0.88 36.86 -29.20
CA TYR A 98 0.78 35.96 -28.04
C TYR A 98 1.82 34.83 -28.10
N LEU A 99 2.05 34.30 -29.30
CA LEU A 99 2.98 33.20 -29.56
C LEU A 99 4.45 33.65 -29.71
N ARG A 100 4.76 34.94 -29.60
CA ARG A 100 6.12 35.45 -29.84
C ARG A 100 7.09 34.98 -28.76
N GLY A 101 8.03 34.12 -29.14
CA GLY A 101 9.11 33.64 -28.26
C GLY A 101 8.77 32.40 -27.44
N ARG A 102 7.64 31.74 -27.73
CA ARG A 102 7.26 30.44 -27.16
C ARG A 102 7.80 29.29 -28.00
N THR A 103 7.96 28.12 -27.38
CA THR A 103 8.34 26.87 -28.06
C THR A 103 7.64 25.65 -27.45
N ASP A 104 6.71 25.88 -26.52
CA ASP A 104 6.10 24.86 -25.67
C ASP A 104 4.68 24.50 -26.10
N VAL A 105 4.16 25.05 -27.20
CA VAL A 105 2.76 24.87 -27.62
C VAL A 105 2.64 23.59 -28.44
N ALA A 106 2.09 22.54 -27.82
CA ALA A 106 1.90 21.22 -28.44
C ALA A 106 0.62 21.13 -29.27
N SER A 107 -0.39 21.97 -29.01
CA SER A 107 -1.55 22.07 -29.88
C SER A 107 -2.18 23.46 -29.87
N LEU A 108 -2.86 23.81 -30.96
CA LEU A 108 -3.58 25.06 -31.12
C LEU A 108 -5.01 24.80 -31.60
N THR A 109 -6.01 25.14 -30.80
CA THR A 109 -7.42 25.07 -31.20
C THR A 109 -7.95 26.48 -31.45
N ILE A 110 -8.48 26.75 -32.64
CA ILE A 110 -9.09 28.04 -32.99
C ILE A 110 -10.61 27.86 -33.04
N VAL A 111 -11.31 28.55 -32.14
CA VAL A 111 -12.77 28.59 -32.08
C VAL A 111 -13.22 29.93 -32.67
N SER A 112 -13.88 29.88 -33.82
CA SER A 112 -14.14 31.05 -34.67
C SER A 112 -15.41 30.86 -35.49
N GLU A 113 -15.94 31.93 -36.10
CA GLU A 113 -16.83 31.80 -37.24
C GLU A 113 -16.03 31.54 -38.53
N GLY A 114 -16.59 30.77 -39.45
CA GLY A 114 -15.97 30.49 -40.74
C GLY A 114 -16.92 29.82 -41.72
N GLU A 115 -16.56 29.75 -43.00
CA GLU A 115 -17.24 28.94 -44.02
C GLU A 115 -16.31 28.78 -45.24
N GLY A 116 -16.18 27.57 -45.79
CA GLY A 116 -15.50 27.34 -47.08
C GLY A 116 -14.02 27.72 -47.14
N GLY A 117 -13.28 27.53 -46.03
CA GLY A 117 -11.86 27.87 -45.92
C GLY A 117 -11.58 29.32 -45.51
N ARG A 118 -12.62 30.09 -45.16
CA ARG A 118 -12.49 31.45 -44.60
C ARG A 118 -12.75 31.45 -43.09
N LEU A 119 -11.92 32.17 -42.32
CA LEU A 119 -12.07 32.38 -40.88
C LEU A 119 -12.24 33.86 -40.57
N VAL A 120 -13.06 34.18 -39.57
CA VAL A 120 -13.22 35.53 -39.03
C VAL A 120 -12.51 35.56 -37.67
N LEU A 121 -11.41 36.32 -37.56
CA LEU A 121 -10.63 36.43 -36.33
C LEU A 121 -10.54 37.90 -35.91
N GLY A 122 -11.28 38.27 -34.86
CA GLY A 122 -11.43 39.64 -34.41
C GLY A 122 -12.05 40.52 -35.50
N SER A 123 -11.38 41.65 -35.81
CA SER A 123 -11.77 42.55 -36.90
C SER A 123 -11.31 42.09 -38.31
N GLY A 124 -10.52 41.02 -38.38
CA GLY A 124 -9.94 40.50 -39.61
C GLY A 124 -10.70 39.30 -40.19
N ALA A 125 -10.65 39.12 -41.51
CA ALA A 125 -11.09 37.91 -42.18
C ALA A 125 -9.93 37.28 -42.96
N ILE A 126 -9.67 36.00 -42.72
CA ILE A 126 -8.61 35.22 -43.36
C ILE A 126 -9.26 34.29 -44.37
N ASP A 127 -9.04 34.56 -45.65
CA ASP A 127 -9.33 33.59 -46.71
C ASP A 127 -8.08 32.74 -46.94
N LEU A 128 -8.07 31.50 -46.43
CA LEU A 128 -6.93 30.59 -46.56
C LEU A 128 -6.67 30.16 -48.01
N ASN A 129 -7.62 30.41 -48.93
CA ASN A 129 -7.45 30.18 -50.35
C ASN A 129 -6.92 31.42 -51.11
N GLY A 130 -6.81 32.57 -50.44
CA GLY A 130 -6.47 33.88 -51.03
C GLY A 130 -5.56 34.75 -50.17
N LEU A 131 -4.65 34.15 -49.41
CA LEU A 131 -3.80 34.85 -48.43
C LEU A 131 -2.91 35.94 -49.05
N SER A 132 -2.86 37.10 -48.39
CA SER A 132 -1.85 38.14 -48.67
C SER A 132 -0.44 37.71 -48.22
N GLU A 133 0.61 38.34 -48.75
CA GLU A 133 2.00 38.03 -48.37
C GLU A 133 2.27 38.27 -46.87
N ASP A 134 1.63 39.27 -46.27
CA ASP A 134 1.73 39.55 -44.84
C ASP A 134 1.09 38.43 -44.00
N GLN A 135 -0.13 37.98 -44.38
CA GLN A 135 -0.82 36.87 -43.70
C GLN A 135 -0.08 35.53 -43.83
N LYS A 136 0.58 35.27 -44.97
CA LYS A 136 1.46 34.10 -45.12
C LYS A 136 2.64 34.17 -44.16
N GLY A 137 3.27 35.35 -44.03
CA GLY A 137 4.36 35.57 -43.10
C GLY A 137 3.95 35.39 -41.63
N ASP A 138 2.75 35.81 -41.26
CA ASP A 138 2.20 35.59 -39.92
C ASP A 138 1.92 34.11 -39.63
N LEU A 139 1.30 33.38 -40.55
CA LEU A 139 1.03 31.95 -40.38
C LEU A 139 2.31 31.10 -40.33
N MET A 140 3.34 31.43 -41.12
CA MET A 140 4.64 30.76 -41.02
C MET A 140 5.31 31.01 -39.66
N ARG A 141 5.15 32.21 -39.08
CA ARG A 141 5.67 32.52 -37.75
C ARG A 141 4.92 31.77 -36.66
N VAL A 142 3.60 31.63 -36.78
CA VAL A 142 2.79 30.81 -35.87
C VAL A 142 3.26 29.35 -35.93
N GLY A 143 3.43 28.80 -37.14
CA GLY A 143 3.94 27.44 -37.34
C GLY A 143 5.32 27.20 -36.72
N ALA A 144 6.25 28.15 -36.89
CA ALA A 144 7.61 28.05 -36.33
C ALA A 144 7.67 28.07 -34.79
N THR A 145 6.57 28.41 -34.12
CA THR A 145 6.44 28.38 -32.65
C THR A 145 5.88 27.04 -32.15
N LEU A 146 5.15 26.31 -33.00
CA LEU A 146 4.53 25.03 -32.65
C LEU A 146 5.58 23.91 -32.58
N ALA A 147 5.32 22.88 -31.77
CA ALA A 147 6.13 21.66 -31.78
C ALA A 147 6.08 20.95 -33.16
N ASP A 148 7.09 20.13 -33.46
CA ASP A 148 7.23 19.46 -34.77
C ASP A 148 6.06 18.50 -35.10
N ASP A 149 5.35 18.02 -34.09
CA ASP A 149 4.18 17.14 -34.17
C ASP A 149 2.85 17.84 -33.83
N ALA A 150 2.87 19.17 -33.69
CA ALA A 150 1.72 19.91 -33.20
C ALA A 150 0.50 19.77 -34.13
N ARG A 151 -0.68 19.72 -33.50
CA ARG A 151 -1.97 19.72 -34.20
C ARG A 151 -2.65 21.09 -34.11
N ILE A 152 -3.20 21.53 -35.24
CA ILE A 152 -4.08 22.70 -35.30
C ILE A 152 -5.52 22.21 -35.53
N ALA A 153 -6.38 22.44 -34.55
CA ALA A 153 -7.81 22.17 -34.66
C ALA A 153 -8.56 23.47 -34.97
N VAL A 154 -9.42 23.47 -35.99
CA VAL A 154 -10.27 24.62 -36.32
C VAL A 154 -11.72 24.26 -36.04
N ASP A 155 -12.28 24.85 -34.99
CA ASP A 155 -13.70 24.82 -34.70
C ASP A 155 -14.34 26.06 -35.35
N ALA A 156 -14.85 25.88 -36.57
CA ALA A 156 -15.63 26.87 -37.30
C ALA A 156 -16.63 26.15 -38.21
N GLU A 157 -17.94 26.44 -38.04
CA GLU A 157 -19.00 25.73 -38.77
C GLU A 157 -18.77 25.78 -40.29
N GLY A 158 -18.75 24.62 -40.97
CA GLY A 158 -18.61 24.58 -42.42
C GLY A 158 -17.23 25.02 -42.96
N PHE A 159 -16.22 25.18 -42.10
CA PHE A 159 -14.85 25.53 -42.52
C PHE A 159 -14.26 24.52 -43.51
N ALA A 160 -14.34 23.23 -43.19
CA ALA A 160 -13.85 22.13 -44.04
C ALA A 160 -14.86 21.69 -45.11
N ALA A 161 -16.05 22.32 -45.18
CA ALA A 161 -17.10 21.91 -46.10
C ALA A 161 -16.78 22.31 -47.56
N GLY A 162 -16.79 21.32 -48.46
CA GLY A 162 -16.59 21.53 -49.89
C GLY A 162 -15.12 21.72 -50.33
N ALA A 163 -14.88 21.75 -51.64
CA ALA A 163 -13.53 21.75 -52.22
C ALA A 163 -12.67 22.97 -51.84
N ALA A 164 -13.30 24.11 -51.54
CA ALA A 164 -12.63 25.33 -51.08
C ALA A 164 -12.16 25.20 -49.62
N GLY A 165 -12.94 24.57 -48.74
CA GLY A 165 -12.56 24.30 -47.35
C GLY A 165 -11.36 23.35 -47.24
N VAL A 166 -11.40 22.24 -48.00
CA VAL A 166 -10.30 21.26 -48.05
C VAL A 166 -9.01 21.89 -48.61
N SER A 167 -9.13 22.78 -49.60
CA SER A 167 -7.99 23.51 -50.14
C SER A 167 -7.39 24.47 -49.10
N GLY A 168 -8.23 25.17 -48.34
CA GLY A 168 -7.82 26.09 -47.27
C GLY A 168 -7.11 25.37 -46.11
N ALA A 169 -7.65 24.25 -45.64
CA ALA A 169 -7.02 23.42 -44.60
C ALA A 169 -5.65 22.88 -45.05
N GLY A 170 -5.54 22.45 -46.32
CA GLY A 170 -4.28 22.00 -46.91
C GLY A 170 -3.25 23.12 -47.14
N TRP A 171 -3.66 24.38 -47.23
CA TRP A 171 -2.76 25.53 -47.25
C TRP A 171 -2.27 25.88 -45.84
N LEU A 172 -3.16 25.82 -44.84
CA LEU A 172 -2.82 26.08 -43.44
C LEU A 172 -1.79 25.07 -42.91
N SER A 173 -1.97 23.78 -43.20
CA SER A 173 -0.99 22.73 -42.85
C SER A 173 0.37 22.97 -43.54
N ARG A 174 0.38 23.32 -44.84
CA ARG A 174 1.62 23.62 -45.58
C ARG A 174 2.38 24.85 -45.10
N LEU A 175 1.66 25.86 -44.59
CA LEU A 175 2.26 27.10 -44.11
C LEU A 175 2.77 26.99 -42.67
N THR A 176 2.10 26.18 -41.85
CA THR A 176 2.44 26.03 -40.42
C THR A 176 3.32 24.81 -40.12
N GLY A 177 3.34 23.80 -40.99
CA GLY A 177 4.03 22.53 -40.74
C GLY A 177 3.21 21.54 -39.90
N ALA A 178 2.14 22.00 -39.25
CA ALA A 178 1.27 21.24 -38.37
C ALA A 178 0.19 20.43 -39.12
N GLU A 179 -0.27 19.35 -38.51
CA GLU A 179 -1.45 18.61 -38.97
C GLU A 179 -2.71 19.44 -38.66
N VAL A 180 -3.53 19.75 -39.68
CA VAL A 180 -4.81 20.45 -39.50
C VAL A 180 -5.93 19.43 -39.39
N VAL A 181 -6.59 19.40 -38.23
CA VAL A 181 -7.72 18.51 -37.92
C VAL A 181 -9.03 19.31 -37.81
N ASP A 182 -10.15 18.69 -38.21
CA ASP A 182 -11.48 19.29 -38.04
C ASP A 182 -11.94 19.10 -36.60
N ALA A 183 -12.22 20.19 -35.88
CA ALA A 183 -12.65 20.12 -34.48
C ALA A 183 -14.09 19.59 -34.32
N ALA A 184 -14.85 19.47 -35.41
CA ALA A 184 -16.22 18.93 -35.40
C ALA A 184 -16.29 17.39 -35.50
N SER A 185 -15.16 16.68 -35.46
CA SER A 185 -15.13 15.22 -35.25
C SER A 185 -14.41 14.91 -33.93
N PRO A 186 -15.11 14.93 -32.79
CA PRO A 186 -14.55 14.41 -31.54
C PRO A 186 -14.32 12.89 -31.68
N ALA A 187 -13.24 12.40 -31.09
CA ALA A 187 -13.04 10.97 -30.90
C ALA A 187 -14.27 10.36 -30.19
N GLU A 188 -14.70 9.18 -30.65
CA GLU A 188 -15.85 8.44 -30.11
C GLU A 188 -15.57 8.02 -28.64
N GLY A 189 -16.40 8.49 -27.70
CA GLY A 189 -16.57 7.90 -26.36
C GLY A 189 -16.49 8.87 -25.17
N HIS A 190 -17.50 8.88 -24.30
CA HIS A 190 -17.43 9.59 -23.01
C HIS A 190 -16.92 8.65 -21.91
N GLU A 191 -15.72 8.92 -21.38
CA GLU A 191 -15.14 8.20 -20.24
C GLU A 191 -15.39 8.96 -18.93
N VAL A 192 -15.75 8.24 -17.86
CA VAL A 192 -15.96 8.82 -16.52
C VAL A 192 -15.11 8.09 -15.50
N VAL A 193 -14.33 8.84 -14.71
CA VAL A 193 -13.44 8.31 -13.67
C VAL A 193 -13.96 8.71 -12.30
N PHE A 194 -14.39 7.72 -11.51
CA PHE A 194 -14.75 7.89 -10.11
C PHE A 194 -13.55 7.62 -9.21
N VAL A 195 -13.25 8.54 -8.30
CA VAL A 195 -12.13 8.43 -7.36
C VAL A 195 -12.65 8.54 -5.93
N ASP A 196 -12.45 7.51 -5.12
CA ASP A 196 -12.72 7.56 -3.67
C ASP A 196 -11.70 8.47 -2.98
N ASP A 197 -12.19 9.44 -2.22
CA ASP A 197 -11.34 10.45 -1.60
C ASP A 197 -10.43 9.91 -0.48
N ARG A 198 -10.65 8.68 -0.02
CA ARG A 198 -9.80 8.02 0.99
C ARG A 198 -8.65 7.23 0.36
N VAL A 199 -8.53 7.20 -0.96
CA VAL A 199 -7.35 6.62 -1.62
C VAL A 199 -6.12 7.41 -1.17
N ALA A 200 -5.08 6.70 -0.72
CA ALA A 200 -3.82 7.32 -0.30
C ALA A 200 -3.22 8.10 -1.47
N ASP A 201 -2.47 9.18 -1.21
CA ASP A 201 -1.81 10.01 -2.25
C ASP A 201 -2.68 10.32 -3.49
N ARG A 202 -3.99 10.55 -3.28
CA ARG A 202 -4.95 10.82 -4.36
C ARG A 202 -4.54 12.00 -5.23
N ASP A 203 -3.80 12.97 -4.69
CA ASP A 203 -3.36 14.15 -5.42
C ASP A 203 -2.36 13.77 -6.53
N THR A 204 -1.59 12.70 -6.35
CA THR A 204 -0.74 12.13 -7.42
C THR A 204 -1.59 11.43 -8.48
N LEU A 205 -2.62 10.68 -8.09
CA LEU A 205 -3.54 10.06 -9.05
C LEU A 205 -4.28 11.13 -9.87
N LEU A 206 -4.90 12.10 -9.21
CA LEU A 206 -5.68 13.18 -9.85
C LEU A 206 -4.86 14.02 -10.83
N ARG A 207 -3.57 14.24 -10.56
CA ARG A 207 -2.66 14.96 -11.47
C ARG A 207 -2.28 14.16 -12.71
N ASN A 208 -2.47 12.84 -12.69
CA ASN A 208 -1.97 11.92 -13.70
C ASN A 208 -3.10 11.03 -14.29
N LEU A 209 -4.36 11.46 -14.18
CA LEU A 209 -5.48 10.83 -14.89
C LEU A 209 -5.49 11.24 -16.37
N SER A 210 -6.08 10.40 -17.23
CA SER A 210 -6.30 10.72 -18.64
C SER A 210 -6.96 12.10 -18.81
N PRO A 211 -6.44 12.99 -19.66
CA PRO A 211 -7.00 14.32 -19.89
C PRO A 211 -8.36 14.29 -20.61
N GLU A 212 -8.76 13.15 -21.17
CA GLU A 212 -10.00 12.95 -21.92
C GLU A 212 -11.18 12.48 -21.03
N ALA A 213 -10.92 12.09 -19.77
CA ALA A 213 -11.93 11.52 -18.88
C ALA A 213 -12.57 12.54 -17.91
N GLU A 214 -13.88 12.44 -17.69
CA GLU A 214 -14.60 13.23 -16.68
C GLU A 214 -14.32 12.67 -15.28
N VAL A 215 -13.69 13.46 -14.41
CA VAL A 215 -13.34 13.02 -13.04
C VAL A 215 -14.43 13.40 -12.04
N VAL A 216 -14.86 12.42 -11.24
CA VAL A 216 -15.88 12.57 -10.20
C VAL A 216 -15.34 12.06 -8.86
N MET A 217 -15.24 12.94 -7.89
CA MET A 217 -14.86 12.56 -6.53
C MET A 217 -16.03 11.91 -5.79
N ILE A 218 -15.75 10.79 -5.11
CA ILE A 218 -16.64 10.16 -4.15
C ILE A 218 -16.17 10.50 -2.74
N ASP A 219 -17.07 11.10 -1.96
CA ASP A 219 -16.87 11.40 -0.55
C ASP A 219 -16.88 10.12 0.28
N GLY A 220 -15.83 9.90 1.07
CA GLY A 220 -15.64 8.74 1.93
C GLY A 220 -16.74 8.49 2.96
N GLU A 221 -17.54 9.51 3.28
CA GLU A 221 -18.65 9.51 4.24
C GLU A 221 -20.03 9.35 3.59
N ARG A 222 -20.11 9.29 2.25
CA ARG A 222 -21.36 9.04 1.51
C ARG A 222 -21.37 7.66 0.87
N ASP A 223 -22.57 7.13 0.63
CA ASP A 223 -22.73 5.91 -0.15
C ASP A 223 -22.23 6.16 -1.58
N GLY A 224 -21.16 5.46 -1.96
CA GLY A 224 -20.48 5.68 -3.23
C GLY A 224 -21.27 5.18 -4.44
N LEU A 225 -22.02 4.09 -4.29
CA LEU A 225 -22.82 3.54 -5.38
C LEU A 225 -24.06 4.40 -5.65
N ASP A 226 -24.69 4.92 -4.60
CA ASP A 226 -25.75 5.94 -4.73
C ASP A 226 -25.23 7.17 -5.49
N ARG A 227 -24.02 7.63 -5.15
CA ARG A 227 -23.41 8.81 -5.79
C ARG A 227 -23.08 8.56 -7.25
N ILE A 228 -22.55 7.37 -7.59
CA ILE A 228 -22.30 6.99 -8.98
C ILE A 228 -23.62 6.97 -9.76
N ALA A 229 -24.65 6.31 -9.24
CA ALA A 229 -25.96 6.27 -9.88
C ALA A 229 -26.59 7.67 -10.00
N GLU A 230 -26.42 8.55 -9.02
CA GLU A 230 -26.85 9.96 -9.08
C GLU A 230 -26.20 10.70 -10.25
N VAL A 231 -24.89 10.53 -10.43
CA VAL A 231 -24.13 11.21 -11.49
C VAL A 231 -24.50 10.68 -12.88
N LEU A 232 -24.68 9.38 -13.01
CA LEU A 232 -25.00 8.72 -14.27
C LEU A 232 -26.48 8.85 -14.68
N ARG A 233 -27.36 9.24 -13.74
CA ARG A 233 -28.81 9.29 -13.99
C ARG A 233 -29.15 10.25 -15.14
N GLY A 234 -29.77 9.70 -16.18
CA GLY A 234 -30.20 10.46 -17.35
C GLY A 234 -29.09 10.77 -18.36
N ARG A 235 -27.90 10.20 -18.19
CA ARG A 235 -26.84 10.21 -19.20
C ARG A 235 -27.01 9.04 -20.17
N SER A 236 -26.33 9.10 -21.32
CA SER A 236 -26.20 8.05 -22.33
C SER A 236 -24.81 8.10 -22.95
N ASP A 237 -24.46 7.09 -23.75
CA ASP A 237 -23.25 7.06 -24.60
C ASP A 237 -21.92 7.07 -23.82
N ILE A 238 -21.94 6.59 -22.56
CA ILE A 238 -20.73 6.40 -21.77
C ILE A 238 -20.05 5.11 -22.20
N THR A 239 -18.85 5.21 -22.75
CA THR A 239 -18.10 4.09 -23.30
C THR A 239 -17.15 3.46 -22.29
N ALA A 240 -16.77 4.20 -21.25
CA ALA A 240 -15.99 3.63 -20.15
C ALA A 240 -16.31 4.28 -18.81
N VAL A 241 -16.30 3.45 -17.76
CA VAL A 241 -16.30 3.89 -16.36
C VAL A 241 -15.09 3.31 -15.66
N HIS A 242 -14.33 4.18 -14.99
CA HIS A 242 -13.21 3.81 -14.14
C HIS A 242 -13.58 4.04 -12.69
N ILE A 243 -13.24 3.10 -11.81
CA ILE A 243 -13.47 3.25 -10.37
C ILE A 243 -12.15 3.01 -9.65
N LEU A 244 -11.54 4.09 -9.15
CA LEU A 244 -10.34 4.06 -8.32
C LEU A 244 -10.78 4.08 -6.86
N SER A 245 -10.67 2.93 -6.20
CA SER A 245 -11.16 2.74 -4.85
C SER A 245 -10.38 1.66 -4.11
N HIS A 246 -10.78 1.38 -2.89
CA HIS A 246 -10.13 0.36 -2.08
C HIS A 246 -10.73 -1.03 -2.32
N GLY A 247 -9.89 -2.02 -2.62
CA GLY A 247 -10.33 -3.42 -2.83
C GLY A 247 -9.82 -4.39 -1.78
N ASP A 248 -10.52 -5.52 -1.68
CA ASP A 248 -10.12 -6.79 -1.07
C ASP A 248 -10.73 -7.95 -1.89
N THR A 249 -10.38 -9.21 -1.59
CA THR A 249 -10.91 -10.40 -2.27
C THR A 249 -12.44 -10.38 -2.34
N ALA A 250 -12.98 -10.33 -3.57
CA ALA A 250 -14.41 -10.33 -3.85
C ALA A 250 -15.22 -9.14 -3.27
N SER A 251 -14.55 -8.04 -2.93
CA SER A 251 -15.18 -6.89 -2.29
C SER A 251 -14.50 -5.58 -2.70
N LEU A 252 -15.29 -4.60 -3.12
CA LEU A 252 -14.81 -3.25 -3.44
C LEU A 252 -15.50 -2.24 -2.52
N ARG A 253 -14.72 -1.40 -1.85
CA ARG A 253 -15.23 -0.37 -0.97
C ARG A 253 -15.17 0.99 -1.65
N ILE A 254 -16.30 1.65 -1.83
CA ILE A 254 -16.43 2.96 -2.49
C ILE A 254 -17.32 3.87 -1.62
N GLY A 255 -16.74 4.93 -1.04
CA GLY A 255 -17.42 5.73 -0.02
C GLY A 255 -17.79 4.87 1.21
N THR A 256 -19.00 4.98 1.73
CA THR A 256 -19.49 4.04 2.75
C THR A 256 -19.93 2.71 2.16
N ALA A 257 -20.11 2.58 0.85
CA ALA A 257 -20.63 1.37 0.22
C ALA A 257 -19.59 0.24 0.13
N THR A 258 -20.08 -0.99 0.28
CA THR A 258 -19.37 -2.24 -0.04
C THR A 258 -20.07 -2.91 -1.21
N LEU A 259 -19.33 -3.18 -2.28
CA LEU A 259 -19.79 -3.86 -3.47
C LEU A 259 -19.24 -5.30 -3.48
N ASP A 260 -20.13 -6.26 -3.27
CA ASP A 260 -19.90 -7.70 -3.19
C ASP A 260 -21.07 -8.47 -3.84
N ALA A 261 -21.00 -9.80 -3.88
CA ALA A 261 -22.04 -10.61 -4.51
C ALA A 261 -23.46 -10.37 -3.92
N ALA A 262 -23.57 -10.14 -2.61
CA ALA A 262 -24.86 -10.00 -1.93
C ALA A 262 -25.48 -8.62 -2.15
N SER A 263 -24.67 -7.57 -2.08
CA SER A 263 -25.07 -6.19 -2.29
C SER A 263 -25.41 -5.89 -3.76
N ILE A 264 -24.70 -6.50 -4.73
CA ILE A 264 -25.03 -6.43 -6.16
C ILE A 264 -26.43 -7.00 -6.42
N ALA A 265 -26.75 -8.17 -5.87
CA ALA A 265 -28.03 -8.83 -6.09
C ALA A 265 -29.18 -8.23 -5.25
N GLY A 266 -28.85 -7.54 -4.16
CA GLY A 266 -29.81 -7.01 -3.19
C GLY A 266 -29.86 -5.49 -3.20
N ARG A 267 -29.05 -4.88 -2.33
CA ARG A 267 -29.09 -3.44 -2.00
C ARG A 267 -28.96 -2.53 -3.22
N TYR A 268 -27.95 -2.76 -4.06
CA TYR A 268 -27.60 -1.86 -5.17
C TYR A 268 -28.13 -2.30 -6.53
N ALA A 269 -29.02 -3.30 -6.57
CA ALA A 269 -29.59 -3.78 -7.83
C ALA A 269 -30.29 -2.65 -8.62
N GLY A 270 -30.93 -1.70 -7.92
CA GLY A 270 -31.54 -0.52 -8.53
C GLY A 270 -30.52 0.47 -9.10
N ASP A 271 -29.45 0.76 -8.36
CA ASP A 271 -28.42 1.72 -8.74
C ASP A 271 -27.56 1.22 -9.91
N LEU A 272 -27.24 -0.07 -9.91
CA LEU A 272 -26.54 -0.73 -11.03
C LEU A 272 -27.41 -0.76 -12.29
N ALA A 273 -28.75 -0.81 -12.16
CA ALA A 273 -29.65 -0.67 -13.30
C ALA A 273 -29.69 0.77 -13.84
N VAL A 274 -29.50 1.78 -13.00
CA VAL A 274 -29.33 3.17 -13.46
C VAL A 274 -28.02 3.32 -14.23
N MET A 275 -26.93 2.75 -13.72
CA MET A 275 -25.64 2.72 -14.42
C MET A 275 -25.78 2.04 -15.79
N ARG A 276 -26.40 0.85 -15.87
CA ARG A 276 -26.68 0.18 -17.15
C ARG A 276 -27.38 1.09 -18.15
N GLY A 277 -28.37 1.87 -17.72
CA GLY A 277 -29.11 2.77 -18.60
C GLY A 277 -28.27 3.90 -19.20
N ALA A 278 -27.12 4.22 -18.62
CA ALA A 278 -26.21 5.26 -19.07
C ALA A 278 -25.05 4.75 -19.96
N LEU A 279 -24.69 3.47 -19.82
CA LEU A 279 -23.58 2.86 -20.55
C LEU A 279 -23.97 2.53 -22.00
N ALA A 280 -23.02 2.73 -22.91
CA ALA A 280 -23.13 2.31 -24.30
C ALA A 280 -23.01 0.78 -24.46
N ASP A 281 -23.44 0.23 -25.59
CA ASP A 281 -23.29 -1.19 -25.90
C ASP A 281 -21.80 -1.56 -25.99
N GLY A 282 -21.36 -2.51 -25.15
CA GLY A 282 -19.95 -2.92 -25.08
C GLY A 282 -19.05 -1.88 -24.41
N ALA A 283 -19.61 -1.05 -23.53
CA ALA A 283 -18.85 -0.19 -22.65
C ALA A 283 -17.99 -0.98 -21.66
N ASP A 284 -16.87 -0.40 -21.26
CA ASP A 284 -15.93 -1.01 -20.33
C ASP A 284 -16.11 -0.47 -18.90
N LEU A 285 -15.99 -1.35 -17.90
CA LEU A 285 -15.96 -0.99 -16.49
C LEU A 285 -14.64 -1.46 -15.85
N LEU A 286 -13.74 -0.52 -15.55
CA LEU A 286 -12.42 -0.80 -15.01
C LEU A 286 -12.40 -0.52 -13.51
N ILE A 287 -12.10 -1.56 -12.72
CA ILE A 287 -12.10 -1.51 -11.27
C ILE A 287 -10.66 -1.57 -10.74
N TYR A 288 -10.18 -0.47 -10.18
CA TYR A 288 -8.87 -0.36 -9.56
C TYR A 288 -9.03 -0.45 -8.04
N GLY A 289 -8.88 -1.65 -7.50
CA GLY A 289 -8.88 -1.93 -6.08
C GLY A 289 -8.22 -3.28 -5.84
N CYS A 290 -7.33 -3.35 -4.85
CA CYS A 290 -6.54 -4.55 -4.57
C CYS A 290 -7.42 -5.79 -4.49
N ASP A 291 -7.01 -6.88 -5.14
CA ASP A 291 -7.59 -8.21 -5.00
C ASP A 291 -9.11 -8.32 -5.31
N PHE A 292 -9.78 -7.31 -5.89
CA PHE A 292 -11.24 -7.33 -6.06
C PHE A 292 -11.76 -8.58 -6.79
N ALA A 293 -11.04 -9.00 -7.84
CA ALA A 293 -11.34 -10.20 -8.60
C ALA A 293 -10.51 -11.43 -8.17
N GLY A 294 -9.81 -11.34 -7.05
CA GLY A 294 -8.97 -12.38 -6.47
C GLY A 294 -9.74 -13.69 -6.23
N GLY A 295 -9.15 -14.80 -6.67
CA GLY A 295 -9.69 -16.14 -6.47
C GLY A 295 -11.05 -16.42 -7.14
N PRO A 296 -11.65 -17.61 -6.86
CA PRO A 296 -12.92 -18.02 -7.49
C PRO A 296 -14.11 -17.13 -7.12
N ASP A 297 -14.12 -16.56 -5.91
CA ASP A 297 -15.20 -15.68 -5.47
C ASP A 297 -15.11 -14.29 -6.08
N GLY A 298 -13.90 -13.72 -6.22
CA GLY A 298 -13.71 -12.43 -6.89
C GLY A 298 -14.09 -12.49 -8.37
N ALA A 299 -13.70 -13.55 -9.08
CA ALA A 299 -14.12 -13.78 -10.45
C ALA A 299 -15.66 -13.86 -10.60
N ARG A 300 -16.35 -14.44 -9.61
CA ARG A 300 -17.81 -14.51 -9.58
C ARG A 300 -18.44 -13.13 -9.34
N VAL A 301 -17.86 -12.29 -8.48
CA VAL A 301 -18.32 -10.92 -8.24
C VAL A 301 -18.16 -10.06 -9.50
N ALA A 302 -17.02 -10.15 -10.19
CA ALA A 302 -16.82 -9.47 -11.47
C ALA A 302 -17.86 -9.88 -12.53
N ALA A 303 -18.19 -11.17 -12.62
CA ALA A 303 -19.22 -11.68 -13.51
C ALA A 303 -20.64 -11.17 -13.15
N LEU A 304 -20.98 -11.13 -11.86
CA LEU A 304 -22.26 -10.57 -11.39
C LEU A 304 -22.36 -9.07 -11.68
N LEU A 305 -21.26 -8.33 -11.55
CA LEU A 305 -21.22 -6.90 -11.85
C LEU A 305 -21.39 -6.63 -13.35
N ALA A 306 -20.71 -7.42 -14.21
CA ALA A 306 -20.90 -7.39 -15.66
C ALA A 306 -22.35 -7.72 -16.02
N GLU A 307 -22.93 -8.74 -15.39
CA GLU A 307 -24.33 -9.09 -15.59
C GLU A 307 -25.27 -7.97 -15.16
N ALA A 308 -25.02 -7.30 -14.03
CA ALA A 308 -25.89 -6.25 -13.49
C ALA A 308 -25.83 -4.92 -14.27
N THR A 309 -24.66 -4.57 -14.79
CA THR A 309 -24.40 -3.31 -15.53
C THR A 309 -24.50 -3.44 -17.04
N GLY A 310 -24.30 -4.64 -17.59
CA GLY A 310 -24.23 -4.88 -19.04
C GLY A 310 -22.89 -4.49 -19.69
N ALA A 311 -21.87 -4.15 -18.89
CA ALA A 311 -20.54 -3.75 -19.35
C ALA A 311 -19.53 -4.92 -19.33
N ASP A 312 -18.44 -4.75 -20.08
CA ASP A 312 -17.26 -5.62 -19.98
C ASP A 312 -16.40 -5.15 -18.80
N VAL A 313 -16.24 -5.99 -17.78
CA VAL A 313 -15.54 -5.64 -16.54
C VAL A 313 -14.08 -6.07 -16.62
N ALA A 314 -13.15 -5.19 -16.23
CA ALA A 314 -11.75 -5.51 -15.92
C ALA A 314 -11.43 -5.19 -14.45
N ALA A 315 -10.74 -6.10 -13.76
CA ALA A 315 -10.41 -5.99 -12.33
C ALA A 315 -9.12 -6.73 -11.93
N SER A 316 -8.45 -6.23 -10.88
CA SER A 316 -7.22 -6.78 -10.28
C SER A 316 -7.49 -8.04 -9.45
N THR A 317 -6.53 -8.96 -9.42
CA THR A 317 -6.54 -10.21 -8.63
C THR A 317 -5.53 -10.23 -7.49
N ASP A 318 -4.71 -9.19 -7.39
CA ASP A 318 -3.61 -8.97 -6.47
C ASP A 318 -3.55 -7.48 -6.05
N PRO A 319 -2.56 -7.04 -5.24
CA PRO A 319 -2.49 -5.64 -4.83
C PRO A 319 -2.34 -4.66 -6.00
N THR A 320 -3.25 -3.69 -6.14
CA THR A 320 -3.17 -2.65 -7.16
C THR A 320 -2.42 -1.41 -6.63
N GLY A 321 -1.33 -0.97 -7.27
CA GLY A 321 -0.62 0.27 -6.92
C GLY A 321 0.90 0.18 -7.08
N ALA A 322 1.63 0.65 -6.07
CA ALA A 322 3.08 0.80 -6.11
C ALA A 322 3.83 -0.55 -6.17
N ALA A 323 4.69 -0.72 -7.17
CA ALA A 323 5.58 -1.88 -7.32
C ALA A 323 6.50 -2.11 -6.11
N ALA A 324 6.92 -1.02 -5.45
CA ALA A 324 7.73 -1.09 -4.23
C ALA A 324 7.00 -1.77 -3.05
N LEU A 325 5.66 -1.75 -3.06
CA LEU A 325 4.81 -2.40 -2.05
C LEU A 325 4.29 -3.76 -2.54
N GLY A 326 4.79 -4.26 -3.67
CA GLY A 326 4.38 -5.54 -4.24
C GLY A 326 3.08 -5.50 -5.03
N GLY A 327 2.57 -4.31 -5.37
CA GLY A 327 1.41 -4.16 -6.24
C GLY A 327 1.77 -3.79 -7.68
N ASP A 328 0.80 -3.91 -8.58
CA ASP A 328 0.92 -3.43 -9.95
C ASP A 328 -0.38 -2.75 -10.42
N TRP A 329 -0.50 -2.44 -11.71
CA TRP A 329 -1.69 -1.78 -12.25
C TRP A 329 -2.41 -2.64 -13.28
N ASP A 330 -2.09 -3.93 -13.31
CA ASP A 330 -2.70 -4.87 -14.23
C ASP A 330 -4.12 -5.21 -13.73
N LEU A 331 -4.99 -5.55 -14.70
CA LEU A 331 -6.37 -5.96 -14.44
C LEU A 331 -6.57 -7.32 -15.13
N GLU A 332 -6.22 -8.38 -14.40
CA GLU A 332 -6.06 -9.74 -14.93
C GLU A 332 -7.40 -10.38 -15.30
N VAL A 333 -8.45 -10.08 -14.55
CA VAL A 333 -9.78 -10.65 -14.78
C VAL A 333 -10.55 -9.75 -15.72
N ARG A 334 -11.06 -10.35 -16.81
CA ARG A 334 -11.91 -9.69 -17.80
C ARG A 334 -13.15 -10.51 -18.10
N THR A 335 -14.33 -9.91 -18.09
CA THR A 335 -15.59 -10.60 -18.46
C THR A 335 -15.94 -10.48 -19.94
N GLY A 336 -15.16 -9.71 -20.70
CA GLY A 336 -15.28 -9.49 -22.14
C GLY A 336 -14.12 -8.69 -22.73
N PRO A 337 -14.21 -8.26 -24.01
CA PRO A 337 -13.15 -7.51 -24.68
C PRO A 337 -13.03 -6.06 -24.20
N VAL A 338 -12.15 -5.82 -23.24
CA VAL A 338 -11.82 -4.47 -22.75
C VAL A 338 -10.86 -3.76 -23.69
N LYS A 339 -11.27 -2.58 -24.17
CA LYS A 339 -10.57 -1.76 -25.18
C LYS A 339 -10.01 -0.47 -24.59
N THR A 340 -10.59 -0.04 -23.47
CA THR A 340 -10.25 1.21 -22.79
C THR A 340 -8.87 1.08 -22.11
N PRO A 341 -7.96 2.05 -22.28
CA PRO A 341 -6.71 2.13 -21.53
C PRO A 341 -6.91 2.29 -20.01
N LEU A 342 -5.83 2.19 -19.23
CA LEU A 342 -5.91 2.47 -17.80
C LEU A 342 -6.12 3.98 -17.54
N ALA A 343 -6.90 4.30 -16.51
CA ALA A 343 -7.23 5.69 -16.15
C ALA A 343 -6.00 6.52 -15.74
N VAL A 344 -5.03 5.87 -15.08
CA VAL A 344 -3.82 6.51 -14.57
C VAL A 344 -2.70 6.36 -15.61
N THR A 345 -2.11 7.47 -16.01
CA THR A 345 -0.98 7.51 -16.94
C THR A 345 0.24 6.77 -16.36
N GLU A 346 1.15 6.32 -17.22
CA GLU A 346 2.38 5.61 -16.81
C GLU A 346 3.21 6.40 -15.79
N ALA A 347 3.43 7.71 -16.02
CA ALA A 347 4.11 8.57 -15.06
C ALA A 347 3.38 8.66 -13.70
N GLY A 348 2.05 8.62 -13.70
CA GLY A 348 1.26 8.56 -12.46
C GLY A 348 1.40 7.25 -11.72
N ARG A 349 1.45 6.13 -12.45
CA ARG A 349 1.63 4.79 -11.89
C ARG A 349 3.00 4.62 -11.24
N ASP A 350 4.05 5.18 -11.84
CA ASP A 350 5.41 5.19 -11.29
C ASP A 350 5.56 6.13 -10.09
N ALA A 351 4.84 7.26 -10.10
CA ALA A 351 4.89 8.24 -9.01
C ALA A 351 4.04 7.84 -7.79
N TYR A 352 3.04 6.98 -7.97
CA TYR A 352 2.13 6.59 -6.91
C TYR A 352 2.82 5.65 -5.91
N ALA A 353 2.90 6.07 -4.65
CA ALA A 353 3.62 5.34 -3.60
C ALA A 353 2.73 4.41 -2.76
N GLY A 354 1.41 4.40 -2.96
CA GLY A 354 0.45 3.64 -2.16
C GLY A 354 -0.03 2.34 -2.83
N LEU A 355 -0.87 1.59 -2.12
CA LEU A 355 -1.72 0.54 -2.67
C LEU A 355 -3.19 0.98 -2.58
N LEU A 356 -4.03 0.48 -3.47
CA LEU A 356 -5.48 0.66 -3.46
C LEU A 356 -6.18 -0.39 -2.58
N ALA A 357 -5.57 -0.69 -1.43
CA ALA A 357 -5.99 -1.73 -0.50
C ALA A 357 -6.95 -1.15 0.55
N THR A 358 -8.00 -1.88 0.90
CA THR A 358 -8.85 -1.45 2.01
C THR A 358 -8.07 -1.37 3.31
N THR A 359 -8.11 -0.21 3.98
CA THR A 359 -7.87 -0.19 5.43
C THR A 359 -8.87 -1.12 6.07
N VAL A 360 -8.39 -2.18 6.73
CA VAL A 360 -9.27 -3.22 7.23
C VAL A 360 -10.12 -2.65 8.37
N ALA A 361 -11.42 -2.50 8.11
CA ALA A 361 -12.37 -1.90 9.03
C ALA A 361 -13.27 -2.99 9.62
N THR A 362 -13.03 -3.37 10.88
CA THR A 362 -13.60 -4.60 11.48
C THR A 362 -14.96 -4.44 12.17
N GLY A 363 -15.65 -3.30 12.01
CA GLY A 363 -16.85 -3.01 12.82
C GLY A 363 -17.81 -1.99 12.22
N ARG A 364 -17.88 -1.88 10.88
CA ARG A 364 -18.82 -0.97 10.20
C ARG A 364 -20.28 -1.45 10.30
N GLY A 365 -20.51 -2.73 10.50
CA GLY A 365 -21.85 -3.32 10.62
C GLY A 365 -22.31 -3.54 12.05
N ALA A 366 -22.14 -2.61 12.99
CA ALA A 366 -22.52 -2.88 14.38
C ALA A 366 -23.90 -2.32 14.76
N ILE A 367 -24.61 -2.98 15.68
CA ILE A 367 -25.84 -2.48 16.33
C ILE A 367 -25.66 -2.46 17.86
N VAL A 368 -26.37 -1.58 18.58
CA VAL A 368 -26.45 -1.69 20.05
C VAL A 368 -27.68 -2.48 20.44
N ALA A 369 -27.54 -3.35 21.42
CA ALA A 369 -28.63 -4.11 22.02
C ALA A 369 -28.61 -3.96 23.54
N ALA A 370 -29.79 -3.76 24.15
CA ALA A 370 -29.97 -3.79 25.59
C ALA A 370 -30.37 -5.20 26.06
N VAL A 371 -29.66 -5.73 27.04
CA VAL A 371 -29.97 -7.01 27.70
C VAL A 371 -29.88 -6.80 29.22
N GLY A 372 -31.04 -6.71 29.87
CA GLY A 372 -31.10 -6.27 31.27
C GLY A 372 -30.46 -4.88 31.42
N ALA A 373 -29.49 -4.76 32.33
CA ALA A 373 -28.74 -3.51 32.54
C ALA A 373 -27.51 -3.39 31.63
N GLY A 374 -27.20 -4.41 30.81
CA GLY A 374 -26.06 -4.39 29.91
C GLY A 374 -26.40 -3.77 28.56
N LEU A 375 -25.54 -2.88 28.07
CA LEU A 375 -25.54 -2.42 26.68
C LEU A 375 -24.47 -3.19 25.91
N TYR A 376 -24.87 -3.89 24.86
CA TYR A 376 -24.01 -4.74 24.05
C TYR A 376 -23.85 -4.16 22.64
N SER A 377 -22.62 -4.20 22.17
CA SER A 377 -22.19 -4.04 20.80
C SER A 377 -22.40 -5.34 20.06
N ILE A 378 -23.21 -5.41 19.00
CA ILE A 378 -23.34 -6.62 18.18
C ILE A 378 -22.79 -6.35 16.79
N ASP A 379 -21.75 -7.09 16.39
CA ASP A 379 -21.30 -7.15 15.01
C ASP A 379 -22.35 -7.91 14.18
N VAL A 380 -23.04 -7.24 13.25
CA VAL A 380 -24.12 -7.83 12.45
C VAL A 380 -23.62 -8.85 11.44
N THR A 381 -22.33 -8.85 11.10
CA THR A 381 -21.74 -9.83 10.20
C THR A 381 -21.59 -11.17 10.90
N THR A 382 -21.42 -11.16 12.23
CA THR A 382 -21.04 -12.38 12.97
C THR A 382 -21.86 -12.72 14.19
N GLY A 383 -22.73 -11.80 14.60
CA GLY A 383 -23.53 -11.92 15.80
C GLY A 383 -22.72 -11.86 17.08
N ARG A 384 -21.41 -11.57 17.05
CA ARG A 384 -20.65 -11.38 18.29
C ARG A 384 -21.21 -10.18 19.03
N ALA A 385 -21.61 -10.42 20.27
CA ALA A 385 -22.05 -9.41 21.21
C ALA A 385 -20.95 -9.11 22.23
N THR A 386 -20.50 -7.86 22.31
CA THR A 386 -19.54 -7.41 23.30
C THR A 386 -20.20 -6.42 24.26
N LEU A 387 -20.10 -6.69 25.56
CA LEU A 387 -20.60 -5.78 26.58
C LEU A 387 -19.83 -4.45 26.52
N VAL A 388 -20.54 -3.36 26.22
CA VAL A 388 -19.98 -2.00 26.21
C VAL A 388 -19.94 -1.44 27.63
N THR A 389 -21.07 -1.52 28.34
CA THR A 389 -21.19 -0.99 29.70
C THR A 389 -22.34 -1.64 30.44
N THR A 390 -22.28 -1.61 31.78
CA THR A 390 -23.38 -1.98 32.66
C THR A 390 -23.95 -0.74 33.32
N ILE A 391 -25.25 -0.54 33.13
CA ILE A 391 -26.00 0.57 33.73
C ILE A 391 -26.01 0.40 35.25
N PRO A 392 -25.56 1.41 36.02
CA PRO A 392 -25.58 1.37 37.47
C PRO A 392 -27.01 1.33 38.03
N ALA A 393 -27.20 0.66 39.18
CA ALA A 393 -28.48 0.61 39.87
C ALA A 393 -29.00 1.98 40.35
N THR A 394 -28.16 3.01 40.36
CA THR A 394 -28.55 4.39 40.68
C THR A 394 -27.76 5.37 39.83
N ILE A 395 -28.45 6.29 39.17
CA ILE A 395 -27.87 7.30 38.28
C ILE A 395 -28.43 8.65 38.70
N GLY A 396 -27.57 9.60 39.07
CA GLY A 396 -28.01 10.92 39.54
C GLY A 396 -29.00 10.90 40.72
N GLY A 397 -28.98 9.84 41.53
CA GLY A 397 -29.90 9.65 42.67
C GLY A 397 -31.24 8.99 42.31
N ILE A 398 -31.47 8.63 41.05
CA ILE A 398 -32.66 7.91 40.59
C ILE A 398 -32.33 6.41 40.52
N THR A 399 -33.19 5.58 41.10
CA THR A 399 -33.05 4.11 41.06
C THR A 399 -33.40 3.58 39.68
N PHE A 400 -32.56 2.70 39.14
CA PHE A 400 -32.79 1.97 37.90
C PHE A 400 -33.17 0.52 38.23
N SER A 401 -34.29 0.04 37.70
CA SER A 401 -34.89 -1.25 38.10
C SER A 401 -34.14 -2.47 37.58
N GLY A 402 -33.33 -2.30 36.53
CA GLY A 402 -32.39 -3.31 36.04
C GLY A 402 -32.55 -3.72 34.58
N THR A 403 -33.52 -3.20 33.84
CA THR A 403 -33.67 -3.46 32.40
C THR A 403 -33.76 -2.16 31.61
N ALA A 404 -32.85 -1.97 30.66
CA ALA A 404 -32.89 -0.87 29.72
C ALA A 404 -33.83 -1.16 28.56
N ASN A 405 -34.58 -0.14 28.16
CA ASN A 405 -35.47 -0.14 27.02
C ASN A 405 -35.49 1.26 26.39
N SER A 406 -36.20 1.43 25.28
CA SER A 406 -36.27 2.67 24.50
C SER A 406 -34.88 3.27 24.24
N VAL A 407 -33.99 2.46 23.70
CA VAL A 407 -32.59 2.75 23.39
C VAL A 407 -32.51 3.53 22.09
N ALA A 408 -31.79 4.64 22.08
CA ALA A 408 -31.56 5.42 20.88
C ALA A 408 -30.22 6.13 20.93
N ILE A 409 -29.57 6.32 19.79
CA ILE A 409 -28.19 6.80 19.75
C ILE A 409 -28.12 8.19 19.10
N ASP A 410 -27.69 9.17 19.88
CA ASP A 410 -27.30 10.48 19.40
C ASP A 410 -25.79 10.49 19.16
N GLN A 411 -25.46 10.10 17.94
CA GLN A 411 -24.10 9.95 17.49
C GLN A 411 -23.33 11.28 17.52
N GLY A 412 -23.98 12.38 17.13
CA GLY A 412 -23.35 13.69 17.04
C GLY A 412 -22.87 14.20 18.41
N ASN A 413 -23.54 13.80 19.49
CA ASN A 413 -23.22 14.24 20.85
C ASN A 413 -22.54 13.19 21.72
N GLY A 414 -22.31 11.98 21.22
CA GLY A 414 -21.64 10.95 21.99
C GLY A 414 -22.54 10.23 23.00
N LEU A 415 -23.85 10.11 22.74
CA LEU A 415 -24.84 9.66 23.73
C LEU A 415 -25.64 8.45 23.25
N ILE A 416 -25.84 7.47 24.14
CA ILE A 416 -26.87 6.42 24.00
C ILE A 416 -27.96 6.70 25.01
N TYR A 417 -29.09 7.24 24.57
CA TYR A 417 -30.28 7.40 25.38
C TYR A 417 -30.92 6.06 25.70
N TYR A 418 -31.51 5.95 26.88
CA TYR A 418 -32.32 4.80 27.27
C TYR A 418 -33.26 5.18 28.42
N ALA A 419 -34.29 4.37 28.59
CA ALA A 419 -35.23 4.42 29.70
C ALA A 419 -35.22 3.11 30.50
N ASP A 420 -35.80 3.16 31.69
CA ASP A 420 -36.04 1.97 32.52
C ASP A 420 -37.29 1.24 32.01
N SER A 421 -37.29 -0.09 31.92
CA SER A 421 -38.49 -0.85 31.51
C SER A 421 -39.56 -0.97 32.61
N ALA A 422 -39.35 -0.38 33.79
CA ALA A 422 -40.26 -0.47 34.94
C ALA A 422 -41.63 0.24 34.76
N SER A 423 -42.51 0.09 35.75
CA SER A 423 -43.81 0.78 35.79
C SER A 423 -43.70 2.31 35.90
N ALA A 424 -44.79 3.03 35.56
CA ALA A 424 -44.87 4.49 35.48
C ALA A 424 -44.42 5.29 36.74
N GLY A 425 -44.32 4.66 37.91
CA GLY A 425 -43.89 5.32 39.16
C GLY A 425 -42.38 5.55 39.26
N THR A 426 -41.58 4.78 38.52
CA THR A 426 -40.11 4.87 38.48
C THR A 426 -39.58 5.11 37.06
N ASN A 427 -40.41 4.85 36.05
CA ASN A 427 -40.09 4.99 34.63
C ASN A 427 -40.62 6.31 34.04
N ARG A 428 -40.04 7.43 34.49
CA ARG A 428 -40.29 8.78 33.95
C ARG A 428 -39.03 9.52 33.53
N ALA A 429 -37.88 9.01 33.96
CA ALA A 429 -36.59 9.61 33.68
C ALA A 429 -36.08 9.13 32.31
N LEU A 430 -35.38 10.03 31.62
CA LEU A 430 -34.56 9.72 30.47
C LEU A 430 -33.10 9.72 30.92
N PHE A 431 -32.40 8.63 30.64
CA PHE A 431 -30.99 8.49 30.93
C PHE A 431 -30.19 8.51 29.64
N ALA A 432 -28.88 8.69 29.76
CA ALA A 432 -27.96 8.40 28.68
C ALA A 432 -26.67 7.80 29.19
N TYR A 433 -26.03 6.98 28.35
CA TYR A 433 -24.63 6.66 28.47
C TYR A 433 -23.84 7.63 27.59
N ASP A 434 -23.05 8.48 28.24
CA ASP A 434 -22.06 9.34 27.63
C ASP A 434 -20.81 8.53 27.34
N TYR A 435 -20.74 7.96 26.13
CA TYR A 435 -19.64 7.08 25.75
C TYR A 435 -18.36 7.83 25.44
N VAL A 436 -18.42 9.16 25.29
CA VAL A 436 -17.22 10.00 25.16
C VAL A 436 -16.50 10.13 26.51
N ASN A 437 -17.27 10.31 27.59
CA ASN A 437 -16.72 10.42 28.95
C ASN A 437 -16.82 9.11 29.76
N ASN A 438 -17.30 8.04 29.14
CA ASN A 438 -17.56 6.74 29.75
C ASN A 438 -18.39 6.83 31.05
N GLN A 439 -19.54 7.53 31.00
CA GLN A 439 -20.36 7.79 32.18
C GLN A 439 -21.87 7.66 31.92
N HIS A 440 -22.61 7.05 32.84
CA HIS A 440 -24.08 7.11 32.84
C HIS A 440 -24.59 8.39 33.50
N ILE A 441 -25.49 9.10 32.84
CA ILE A 441 -26.04 10.40 33.25
C ILE A 441 -27.56 10.42 33.20
N VAL A 442 -28.16 11.33 33.98
CA VAL A 442 -29.60 11.66 33.88
C VAL A 442 -29.73 12.81 32.88
N ILE A 443 -30.53 12.61 31.83
CA ILE A 443 -30.87 13.66 30.86
C ILE A 443 -32.05 14.47 31.39
N ASP A 444 -33.08 13.76 31.86
CA ASP A 444 -34.24 14.36 32.50
C ASP A 444 -34.74 13.41 33.60
N SER A 445 -35.03 13.95 34.79
CA SER A 445 -35.52 13.15 35.91
C SER A 445 -37.00 12.78 35.82
N ASP A 446 -37.79 13.54 35.06
CA ASP A 446 -39.22 13.33 34.85
C ASP A 446 -39.70 14.03 33.57
N LEU A 447 -39.72 13.29 32.44
CA LEU A 447 -40.21 13.80 31.15
C LEU A 447 -41.68 14.24 31.18
N THR A 448 -42.47 13.82 32.18
CA THR A 448 -43.86 14.29 32.37
C THR A 448 -43.93 15.66 33.02
N ASN A 449 -42.81 16.18 33.55
CA ASN A 449 -42.68 17.48 34.19
C ASN A 449 -41.25 18.03 34.08
N ASN A 450 -40.81 18.29 32.85
CA ASN A 450 -39.43 18.71 32.56
C ASN A 450 -39.09 20.16 32.95
N GLY A 451 -39.93 20.85 33.73
CA GLY A 451 -39.71 22.23 34.18
C GLY A 451 -39.74 23.31 33.07
N ALA A 452 -39.74 22.94 31.79
CA ALA A 452 -39.81 23.82 30.63
C ALA A 452 -41.24 24.01 30.09
N GLY A 453 -42.23 23.31 30.66
CA GLY A 453 -43.63 23.37 30.24
C GLY A 453 -43.98 22.47 29.04
N ALA A 454 -43.07 21.59 28.64
CA ALA A 454 -43.22 20.68 27.50
C ALA A 454 -43.22 19.23 27.99
N SER A 455 -44.38 18.70 28.37
CA SER A 455 -44.49 17.36 28.97
C SER A 455 -45.03 16.32 27.99
N ILE A 456 -44.45 15.13 28.01
CA ILE A 456 -45.07 13.94 27.41
C ILE A 456 -46.13 13.37 28.35
N VAL A 457 -47.09 12.64 27.81
CA VAL A 457 -48.10 11.90 28.58
C VAL A 457 -47.70 10.44 28.64
N VAL A 458 -47.68 9.88 29.84
CA VAL A 458 -47.50 8.44 30.09
C VAL A 458 -48.80 7.85 30.64
N GLY A 459 -49.02 6.56 30.40
CA GLY A 459 -50.18 5.82 30.91
C GLY A 459 -50.19 5.63 32.43
N THR A 460 -51.24 5.02 32.95
CA THR A 460 -51.35 4.69 34.39
C THR A 460 -50.58 3.43 34.78
N THR A 461 -50.19 2.60 33.80
CA THR A 461 -49.52 1.31 34.00
C THR A 461 -48.13 1.24 33.36
N THR A 462 -47.87 2.07 32.35
CA THR A 462 -46.64 2.11 31.54
C THR A 462 -45.91 3.44 31.71
N GLY A 463 -44.57 3.40 31.68
CA GLY A 463 -43.71 4.59 31.72
C GLY A 463 -43.08 4.90 30.38
N VAL A 464 -42.03 5.71 30.37
CA VAL A 464 -41.37 6.19 29.15
C VAL A 464 -40.56 5.09 28.43
N GLY A 465 -40.14 4.06 29.15
CA GLY A 465 -39.45 2.87 28.62
C GLY A 465 -40.37 1.69 28.26
N SER A 466 -41.64 1.94 27.91
CA SER A 466 -42.57 0.86 27.56
C SER A 466 -42.63 0.54 26.07
N GLY A 467 -42.15 1.42 25.19
CA GLY A 467 -42.20 1.22 23.74
C GLY A 467 -40.84 1.45 23.09
N ALA A 468 -40.85 1.93 21.84
CA ALA A 468 -39.68 2.07 20.99
C ALA A 468 -38.90 3.39 21.17
N ALA A 469 -37.65 3.42 20.71
CA ALA A 469 -36.95 4.69 20.48
C ALA A 469 -36.08 4.69 19.22
N ALA A 470 -36.00 5.85 18.57
CA ALA A 470 -35.00 6.09 17.53
C ALA A 470 -34.57 7.55 17.54
N PHE A 471 -33.29 7.81 17.26
CA PHE A 471 -32.77 9.17 17.15
C PHE A 471 -32.43 9.47 15.69
N VAL A 472 -33.08 10.47 15.11
CA VAL A 472 -32.87 10.87 13.71
C VAL A 472 -33.18 12.35 13.54
N ASN A 473 -32.46 13.05 12.66
CA ASN A 473 -32.64 14.49 12.41
C ASN A 473 -32.63 15.33 13.71
N ASN A 474 -31.65 15.05 14.58
CA ASN A 474 -31.42 15.75 15.85
C ASN A 474 -32.61 15.72 16.83
N ALA A 475 -33.45 14.68 16.73
CA ALA A 475 -34.59 14.46 17.59
C ALA A 475 -34.69 12.99 18.00
N LEU A 476 -35.08 12.76 19.25
CA LEU A 476 -35.47 11.46 19.77
C LEU A 476 -36.97 11.25 19.51
N TYR A 477 -37.29 10.20 18.76
CA TYR A 477 -38.64 9.71 18.58
C TYR A 477 -38.86 8.61 19.60
N LEU A 478 -39.72 8.88 20.58
CA LEU A 478 -39.98 8.01 21.71
C LEU A 478 -41.41 7.50 21.63
N GLY A 479 -41.57 6.19 21.48
CA GLY A 479 -42.85 5.51 21.52
C GLY A 479 -43.26 5.23 22.97
N VAL A 480 -44.37 5.84 23.41
CA VAL A 480 -44.95 5.56 24.73
C VAL A 480 -46.28 4.85 24.56
N GLU A 481 -46.43 3.73 25.26
CA GLU A 481 -47.63 2.89 25.18
C GLU A 481 -48.69 3.29 26.21
N ASN A 482 -49.95 2.98 25.89
CA ASN A 482 -51.11 3.14 26.79
C ASN A 482 -51.32 4.56 27.34
N VAL A 483 -50.95 5.61 26.58
CA VAL A 483 -51.07 7.01 27.00
C VAL A 483 -52.51 7.41 27.35
N THR A 484 -53.51 6.83 26.67
CA THR A 484 -54.94 7.00 26.98
C THR A 484 -55.70 5.67 27.00
N GLY A 485 -55.30 4.77 27.90
CA GLY A 485 -55.96 3.49 28.11
C GLY A 485 -55.45 2.39 27.19
N THR A 486 -55.77 2.44 25.89
CA THR A 486 -55.36 1.46 24.86
C THR A 486 -54.80 2.14 23.61
N SER A 487 -54.27 3.35 23.77
CA SER A 487 -53.71 4.12 22.65
C SER A 487 -52.27 4.45 22.94
N ASP A 488 -51.45 4.38 21.90
CA ASP A 488 -50.01 4.63 21.96
C ASP A 488 -49.69 5.94 21.24
N GLN A 489 -48.63 6.62 21.66
CA GLN A 489 -48.25 7.93 21.12
C GLN A 489 -46.74 8.08 20.96
N ILE A 490 -46.33 8.48 19.75
CA ILE A 490 -44.94 8.79 19.44
C ILE A 490 -44.73 10.24 19.85
N TYR A 491 -43.68 10.50 20.60
CA TYR A 491 -43.25 11.84 20.95
C TYR A 491 -41.97 12.16 20.21
N ARG A 492 -41.91 13.36 19.63
CA ARG A 492 -40.66 13.94 19.12
C ARG A 492 -40.09 14.86 20.19
N ILE A 493 -38.93 14.47 20.71
CA ILE A 493 -38.17 15.20 21.72
C ILE A 493 -36.95 15.80 21.04
N THR A 494 -36.76 17.10 21.16
CA THR A 494 -35.55 17.79 20.68
C THR A 494 -34.73 18.25 21.87
N PHE A 495 -33.42 18.36 21.65
CA PHE A 495 -32.46 18.72 22.67
C PHE A 495 -31.72 20.02 22.33
N THR A 496 -31.09 20.62 23.33
CA THR A 496 -30.03 21.61 23.09
C THR A 496 -28.87 20.99 22.33
N ASN A 497 -28.01 21.82 21.73
CA ASN A 497 -26.91 21.38 20.84
C ASN A 497 -25.96 20.32 21.42
N ASN A 498 -25.95 20.08 22.74
CA ASN A 498 -25.11 19.08 23.40
C ASN A 498 -25.83 17.75 23.71
N GLY A 499 -27.10 17.59 23.30
CA GLY A 499 -27.95 16.43 23.56
C GLY A 499 -28.41 16.26 25.02
N ARG A 500 -27.88 17.07 25.96
CA ARG A 500 -28.01 16.82 27.41
C ARG A 500 -29.18 17.52 28.09
N THR A 501 -29.93 18.33 27.38
CA THR A 501 -31.09 19.05 27.94
C THR A 501 -32.23 19.05 26.95
N VAL A 502 -33.41 18.66 27.43
CA VAL A 502 -34.64 18.65 26.62
C VAL A 502 -35.04 20.09 26.29
N ALA A 503 -35.14 20.41 25.00
CA ALA A 503 -35.56 21.72 24.51
C ALA A 503 -37.07 21.76 24.22
N THR A 504 -37.61 20.75 23.52
CA THR A 504 -39.04 20.60 23.27
C THR A 504 -39.46 19.15 23.32
N ALA A 505 -40.69 18.86 23.75
CA ALA A 505 -41.31 17.55 23.61
C ALA A 505 -42.76 17.74 23.12
N GLY A 506 -43.15 16.99 22.09
CA GLY A 506 -44.49 17.07 21.51
C GLY A 506 -44.88 15.81 20.76
N THR A 507 -46.17 15.64 20.48
CA THR A 507 -46.68 14.47 19.74
C THR A 507 -46.20 14.48 18.30
N PHE A 508 -45.82 13.31 17.79
CA PHE A 508 -45.47 13.05 16.41
C PHE A 508 -46.49 12.09 15.81
N GLY A 509 -47.12 12.48 14.70
CA GLY A 509 -48.23 11.72 14.12
C GLY A 509 -49.48 11.68 15.00
N LEU A 510 -50.49 10.92 14.54
CA LEU A 510 -51.74 10.71 15.27
C LEU A 510 -51.58 9.59 16.31
N PRO A 511 -52.37 9.63 17.42
CA PRO A 511 -52.43 8.51 18.36
C PRO A 511 -52.85 7.23 17.66
N ILE A 512 -52.21 6.11 18.00
CA ILE A 512 -52.53 4.81 17.43
C ILE A 512 -53.56 4.14 18.32
N THR A 513 -54.74 3.86 17.77
CA THR A 513 -55.85 3.27 18.51
C THR A 513 -55.94 1.77 18.25
N ASN A 514 -56.08 0.98 19.33
CA ASN A 514 -56.22 -0.49 19.42
C ASN A 514 -54.93 -1.17 19.92
N ALA A 515 -55.09 -2.32 20.60
CA ALA A 515 -54.03 -3.08 21.26
C ALA A 515 -53.00 -3.64 20.26
N ASN A 516 -52.06 -2.78 19.86
CA ASN A 516 -50.89 -3.16 19.10
C ASN A 516 -49.69 -2.82 19.99
N ASP A 517 -49.15 -3.85 20.61
CA ASP A 517 -47.83 -3.89 21.23
C ASP A 517 -46.86 -3.16 20.30
N TRP A 518 -46.36 -1.99 20.70
CA TRP A 518 -45.29 -1.36 19.94
C TRP A 518 -44.07 -2.22 20.20
N GLY A 519 -43.64 -2.95 19.17
CA GLY A 519 -42.24 -3.37 19.13
C GLY A 519 -41.37 -2.13 18.91
N ASP A 520 -40.21 -2.31 18.30
CA ASP A 520 -39.17 -1.29 18.32
C ASP A 520 -39.17 -0.34 17.10
N PHE A 521 -38.37 0.73 17.15
CA PHE A 521 -38.13 1.66 16.05
C PHE A 521 -36.78 1.44 15.41
N ALA A 522 -36.76 1.44 14.07
CA ALA A 522 -35.54 1.65 13.31
C ALA A 522 -35.66 2.96 12.53
N ALA A 523 -34.55 3.65 12.31
CA ALA A 523 -34.50 4.81 11.43
C ALA A 523 -33.86 4.41 10.10
N ASP A 524 -34.51 4.76 9.00
CA ASP A 524 -33.90 4.76 7.67
C ASP A 524 -33.75 6.23 7.22
N PRO A 525 -32.60 6.86 7.50
CA PRO A 525 -32.37 8.25 7.14
C PRO A 525 -32.17 8.45 5.63
N THR A 526 -31.80 7.41 4.88
CA THR A 526 -31.62 7.46 3.41
C THR A 526 -32.98 7.48 2.70
N GLY A 527 -33.98 6.85 3.31
CA GLY A 527 -35.39 6.92 2.95
C GLY A 527 -35.72 6.33 1.57
N ASN A 528 -34.76 5.77 0.85
CA ASN A 528 -34.96 5.27 -0.52
C ASN A 528 -35.69 6.32 -1.40
N GLY A 529 -35.31 7.61 -1.29
CA GLY A 529 -36.01 8.73 -1.94
C GLY A 529 -36.02 10.10 -1.24
N GLY A 530 -35.23 10.32 -0.18
CA GLY A 530 -34.85 11.68 0.25
C GLY A 530 -35.68 12.38 1.34
N THR A 531 -36.72 11.76 1.93
CA THR A 531 -37.47 12.36 3.07
C THR A 531 -37.21 11.70 4.42
N GLY A 532 -36.53 10.55 4.45
CA GLY A 532 -36.29 9.73 5.65
C GLY A 532 -37.56 9.05 6.20
N VAL A 533 -37.40 7.86 6.78
CA VAL A 533 -38.52 7.05 7.30
C VAL A 533 -38.23 6.57 8.72
N LEU A 534 -39.25 6.66 9.59
CA LEU A 534 -39.27 5.97 10.87
C LEU A 534 -39.99 4.64 10.68
N LEU A 535 -39.33 3.54 10.97
CA LEU A 535 -39.86 2.18 10.87
C LEU A 535 -40.33 1.75 12.25
N SER A 536 -41.56 1.26 12.36
CA SER A 536 -42.06 0.57 13.55
C SER A 536 -42.15 -0.91 13.26
N LEU A 537 -41.40 -1.70 14.04
CA LEU A 537 -41.38 -3.14 13.98
C LEU A 537 -42.35 -3.69 15.03
N SER A 538 -43.12 -4.69 14.64
CA SER A 538 -43.93 -5.49 15.56
C SER A 538 -43.71 -6.96 15.25
N GLY A 539 -44.17 -7.86 16.11
CA GLY A 539 -44.05 -9.31 15.87
C GLY A 539 -44.72 -9.82 14.58
N THR A 540 -45.49 -8.99 13.87
CA THR A 540 -46.20 -9.38 12.63
C THR A 540 -46.06 -8.38 11.48
N THR A 541 -45.80 -7.10 11.76
CA THR A 541 -45.82 -6.05 10.74
C THR A 541 -44.66 -5.06 10.88
N LEU A 542 -44.26 -4.46 9.76
CA LEU A 542 -43.35 -3.33 9.66
C LEU A 542 -44.13 -2.14 9.10
N THR A 543 -44.28 -1.07 9.88
CA THR A 543 -45.00 0.16 9.48
C THR A 543 -44.02 1.30 9.24
N ARG A 544 -44.17 2.00 8.12
CA ARG A 544 -43.31 3.12 7.72
C ARG A 544 -44.02 4.45 7.95
N TYR A 545 -43.40 5.36 8.70
CA TYR A 545 -43.86 6.72 8.92
C TYR A 545 -42.95 7.71 8.21
N ASN A 546 -43.54 8.70 7.54
CA ASN A 546 -42.81 9.82 6.96
C ASN A 546 -42.26 10.70 8.09
N LEU A 547 -40.93 10.86 8.16
CA LEU A 547 -40.27 11.64 9.21
C LEU A 547 -40.65 13.13 9.21
N ALA A 548 -41.14 13.66 8.08
CA ALA A 548 -41.50 15.07 7.96
C ALA A 548 -42.82 15.40 8.68
N ASP A 549 -43.83 14.53 8.60
CA ASP A 549 -45.19 14.81 9.04
C ASP A 549 -45.80 13.73 9.96
N GLY A 550 -45.14 12.59 10.13
CA GLY A 550 -45.60 11.47 10.94
C GLY A 550 -46.76 10.68 10.33
N LEU A 551 -47.06 10.87 9.04
CA LEU A 551 -48.07 10.09 8.34
C LEU A 551 -47.54 8.70 7.98
N VAL A 552 -48.41 7.70 8.06
CA VAL A 552 -48.11 6.34 7.62
C VAL A 552 -47.98 6.32 6.09
N ILE A 553 -46.85 5.82 5.59
CA ILE A 553 -46.57 5.60 4.18
C ILE A 553 -47.20 4.26 3.75
N ASN A 554 -46.82 3.18 4.41
CA ASN A 554 -47.36 1.84 4.20
C ASN A 554 -47.04 0.91 5.39
N THR A 555 -47.65 -0.27 5.39
CA THR A 555 -47.36 -1.37 6.32
C THR A 555 -47.15 -2.64 5.52
N VAL A 556 -46.08 -3.38 5.81
CA VAL A 556 -45.74 -4.67 5.19
C VAL A 556 -45.60 -5.76 6.26
N THR A 557 -45.55 -7.02 5.83
CA THR A 557 -45.37 -8.16 6.74
C THR A 557 -43.94 -8.16 7.31
N ASN A 558 -43.79 -8.40 8.61
CA ASN A 558 -42.48 -8.65 9.20
C ASN A 558 -42.03 -10.09 8.83
N PRO A 559 -40.89 -10.28 8.15
CA PRO A 559 -40.43 -11.60 7.71
C PRO A 559 -39.99 -12.50 8.87
N ALA A 560 -39.67 -11.93 10.04
CA ALA A 560 -39.23 -12.68 11.21
C ALA A 560 -40.44 -13.10 12.06
N SER A 561 -40.99 -14.29 11.80
CA SER A 561 -42.07 -14.84 12.62
C SER A 561 -41.61 -15.12 14.06
N ALA A 562 -42.26 -14.46 15.02
CA ALA A 562 -42.41 -14.77 16.45
C ALA A 562 -41.23 -14.58 17.44
N ASN A 563 -39.97 -14.46 17.03
CA ASN A 563 -38.83 -14.52 17.99
C ASN A 563 -37.86 -13.31 18.01
N ALA A 564 -38.09 -12.26 17.22
CA ALA A 564 -37.24 -11.08 17.19
C ALA A 564 -38.12 -9.82 17.13
N ILE A 565 -38.16 -9.06 18.24
CA ILE A 565 -39.10 -7.93 18.44
C ILE A 565 -38.39 -6.57 18.30
N GLN A 566 -37.05 -6.57 18.21
CA GLN A 566 -36.25 -5.34 18.24
C GLN A 566 -35.72 -4.94 16.86
N GLY A 567 -35.48 -3.65 16.66
CA GLY A 567 -35.08 -3.00 15.42
C GLY A 567 -33.70 -2.37 15.55
N GLY A 568 -32.78 -2.79 14.69
CA GLY A 568 -31.44 -2.23 14.62
C GLY A 568 -31.13 -1.66 13.24
N GLY A 569 -30.05 -0.90 13.15
CA GLY A 569 -29.50 -0.45 11.88
C GLY A 569 -27.98 -0.26 11.97
N ASP A 570 -27.29 -0.41 10.85
CA ASP A 570 -25.84 -0.16 10.79
C ASP A 570 -25.51 1.20 10.14
N ILE A 571 -24.22 1.54 10.09
CA ILE A 571 -23.74 2.77 9.44
C ILE A 571 -24.00 2.80 7.93
N LEU A 572 -24.20 1.63 7.32
CA LEU A 572 -24.49 1.52 5.91
C LEU A 572 -25.96 1.86 5.65
N GLY A 573 -26.80 2.05 6.67
CA GLY A 573 -28.23 2.26 6.52
C GLY A 573 -28.97 0.95 6.24
N ASN A 574 -28.33 -0.20 6.49
CA ASN A 574 -29.04 -1.48 6.49
C ASN A 574 -29.90 -1.57 7.75
N THR A 575 -31.08 -2.16 7.61
CA THR A 575 -32.00 -2.40 8.73
C THR A 575 -31.97 -3.86 9.13
N TYR A 576 -32.00 -4.10 10.44
CA TYR A 576 -31.95 -5.44 11.02
C TYR A 576 -33.10 -5.66 11.99
N VAL A 577 -33.58 -6.90 12.02
CA VAL A 577 -34.42 -7.39 13.12
C VAL A 577 -33.53 -8.16 14.10
N VAL A 578 -33.69 -7.89 15.39
CA VAL A 578 -32.76 -8.31 16.45
C VAL A 578 -33.53 -9.07 17.54
N GLY A 579 -32.98 -10.21 17.94
CA GLY A 579 -33.52 -11.08 18.98
C GLY A 579 -32.41 -12.01 19.50
N THR A 580 -32.61 -13.32 19.44
CA THR A 580 -31.51 -14.29 19.60
C THR A 580 -30.62 -14.41 18.35
N VAL A 581 -31.08 -13.82 17.26
CA VAL A 581 -30.38 -13.72 15.97
C VAL A 581 -30.46 -12.28 15.49
N VAL A 582 -29.55 -11.89 14.60
CA VAL A 582 -29.63 -10.67 13.80
C VAL A 582 -29.91 -11.06 12.35
N GLN A 583 -30.93 -10.45 11.73
CA GLN A 583 -31.35 -10.72 10.36
C GLN A 583 -31.53 -9.40 9.62
N GLN A 584 -30.78 -9.20 8.55
CA GLN A 584 -30.97 -8.04 7.69
C GLN A 584 -32.31 -8.15 6.94
N ILE A 585 -33.01 -7.02 6.81
CA ILE A 585 -34.28 -6.93 6.09
C ILE A 585 -34.26 -5.77 5.10
N ASN A 586 -35.04 -5.91 4.03
CA ASN A 586 -35.39 -4.81 3.16
C ASN A 586 -36.52 -3.99 3.83
N PRO A 587 -36.29 -2.72 4.21
CA PRO A 587 -37.27 -1.94 4.94
C PRO A 587 -38.50 -1.55 4.10
N VAL A 588 -38.42 -1.64 2.77
CA VAL A 588 -39.53 -1.29 1.85
C VAL A 588 -40.48 -2.48 1.66
N THR A 589 -39.92 -3.67 1.45
CA THR A 589 -40.69 -4.87 1.09
C THR A 589 -40.94 -5.80 2.26
N GLY A 590 -40.15 -5.69 3.33
CA GLY A 590 -40.14 -6.67 4.42
C GLY A 590 -39.51 -8.00 4.01
N ALA A 591 -38.73 -8.08 2.93
CA ALA A 591 -38.00 -9.30 2.58
C ALA A 591 -36.74 -9.47 3.45
N ALA A 592 -36.44 -10.68 3.90
CA ALA A 592 -35.15 -10.99 4.53
C ALA A 592 -34.01 -10.94 3.48
N ILE A 593 -32.87 -10.38 3.88
CA ILE A 593 -31.65 -10.31 3.06
C ILE A 593 -30.59 -11.19 3.74
N GLY A 594 -30.07 -12.19 3.03
CA GLY A 594 -29.11 -13.14 3.60
C GLY A 594 -29.71 -14.05 4.68
N ALA A 595 -28.85 -14.79 5.38
CA ALA A 595 -29.23 -15.70 6.45
C ALA A 595 -29.24 -14.99 7.82
N ALA A 596 -30.07 -15.49 8.75
CA ALA A 596 -30.08 -15.01 10.13
C ALA A 596 -28.82 -15.48 10.86
N ILE A 597 -28.20 -14.58 11.61
CA ILE A 597 -26.92 -14.82 12.29
C ILE A 597 -27.17 -14.91 13.81
N PRO A 598 -26.82 -16.03 14.48
CA PRO A 598 -26.97 -16.18 15.93
C PRO A 598 -26.14 -15.17 16.72
N ILE A 599 -26.71 -14.61 17.78
CA ILE A 599 -26.01 -13.64 18.63
C ILE A 599 -25.37 -14.34 19.84
N THR A 600 -24.06 -14.17 20.05
CA THR A 600 -23.29 -14.83 21.13
C THR A 600 -22.24 -13.91 21.77
N THR A 601 -21.97 -14.03 23.07
CA THR A 601 -20.98 -13.16 23.77
C THR A 601 -19.53 -13.62 23.67
N ASP A 602 -19.34 -14.91 23.45
CA ASP A 602 -18.08 -15.65 23.40
C ASP A 602 -18.16 -16.72 22.29
N GLY A 603 -18.77 -16.37 21.15
CA GLY A 603 -18.93 -17.26 20.00
C GLY A 603 -19.87 -18.45 20.23
N THR A 604 -20.21 -18.77 21.49
CA THR A 604 -20.86 -20.04 21.86
C THR A 604 -22.05 -19.85 22.79
N THR A 605 -21.98 -18.92 23.73
CA THR A 605 -23.03 -18.55 24.68
C THR A 605 -24.02 -17.63 24.02
N ALA A 606 -25.21 -18.14 23.74
CA ALA A 606 -26.31 -17.37 23.16
C ALA A 606 -26.68 -16.17 24.04
N LEU A 607 -26.75 -14.98 23.45
CA LEU A 607 -27.27 -13.79 24.10
C LEU A 607 -28.79 -13.76 23.93
N GLY A 608 -29.52 -14.06 25.01
CA GLY A 608 -30.99 -14.06 25.03
C GLY A 608 -31.56 -12.84 25.76
N GLY A 609 -32.83 -12.51 25.47
CA GLY A 609 -33.56 -11.47 26.20
C GLY A 609 -33.18 -10.04 25.81
N VAL A 610 -32.87 -9.82 24.52
CA VAL A 610 -32.70 -8.47 23.97
C VAL A 610 -34.00 -7.70 24.17
N ALA A 611 -33.95 -6.75 25.11
CA ALA A 611 -35.07 -5.92 25.50
C ALA A 611 -35.30 -4.81 24.47
N ASP A 612 -34.22 -4.35 23.83
CA ASP A 612 -34.27 -3.31 22.82
C ASP A 612 -33.02 -3.30 21.94
N ALA A 613 -33.08 -2.67 20.77
CA ALA A 613 -31.92 -2.45 19.91
C ALA A 613 -31.94 -1.05 19.29
N ALA A 614 -30.80 -0.58 18.80
CA ALA A 614 -30.72 0.71 18.16
C ALA A 614 -29.74 0.72 17.00
N THR A 615 -29.99 1.64 16.07
CA THR A 615 -29.05 1.95 14.98
C THR A 615 -27.76 2.51 15.57
N TRP A 616 -26.61 1.92 15.22
CA TRP A 616 -25.34 2.26 15.83
C TRP A 616 -24.21 2.51 14.84
N VAL A 617 -23.44 3.54 15.15
CA VAL A 617 -22.22 3.92 14.45
C VAL A 617 -21.17 4.23 15.51
N PRO A 618 -20.60 3.26 16.23
CA PRO A 618 -19.64 3.59 17.27
C PRO A 618 -18.49 4.42 16.71
N ALA A 619 -17.99 5.38 17.50
CA ALA A 619 -16.58 5.73 17.33
C ALA A 619 -15.81 4.42 17.52
N THR A 620 -15.18 3.94 16.47
CA THR A 620 -14.50 2.66 16.48
C THR A 620 -13.03 2.89 16.77
N GLY A 621 -12.46 1.95 17.51
CA GLY A 621 -11.06 1.92 17.86
C GLY A 621 -10.16 1.56 16.69
N ALA A 622 -8.87 1.55 16.97
CA ALA A 622 -7.87 1.04 16.06
C ALA A 622 -6.82 0.21 16.82
N ILE A 623 -6.38 -0.89 16.23
CA ILE A 623 -5.31 -1.74 16.75
C ILE A 623 -4.19 -1.79 15.73
N GLY A 624 -2.94 -1.58 16.15
CA GLY A 624 -1.78 -1.67 15.27
C GLY A 624 -0.47 -1.60 16.03
N ASP A 625 0.62 -1.71 15.29
CA ASP A 625 1.57 -0.60 15.06
C ASP A 625 2.59 -1.11 14.04
N ARG A 626 3.72 -1.72 14.46
CA ARG A 626 4.82 -2.04 13.54
C ARG A 626 5.32 -3.49 13.59
N VAL A 627 5.69 -4.05 12.43
CA VAL A 627 6.56 -5.24 12.30
C VAL A 627 7.94 -4.77 11.84
N PHE A 628 9.00 -5.10 12.59
CA PHE A 628 10.33 -4.48 12.39
C PHE A 628 11.51 -5.44 12.62
N ALA A 629 12.62 -5.12 11.94
CA ALA A 629 13.91 -5.75 12.12
C ALA A 629 14.55 -5.24 13.42
N ASP A 630 14.45 -6.06 14.46
CA ASP A 630 14.98 -5.76 15.79
C ASP A 630 16.45 -6.17 15.85
N ARG A 631 17.33 -5.20 15.58
CA ARG A 631 18.76 -5.48 15.41
C ARG A 631 19.48 -5.71 16.73
N ASP A 632 18.97 -5.17 17.83
CA ASP A 632 19.55 -5.30 19.16
C ASP A 632 18.83 -6.31 20.05
N ALA A 633 17.79 -6.95 19.51
CA ALA A 633 16.97 -7.95 20.18
C ALA A 633 16.38 -7.44 21.50
N SER A 634 16.09 -6.14 21.55
CA SER A 634 15.50 -5.49 22.73
C SER A 634 14.01 -5.81 22.89
N GLY A 635 13.33 -6.24 21.83
CA GLY A 635 11.89 -6.48 21.81
C GLY A 635 11.08 -5.18 21.79
N SER A 636 11.69 -4.05 21.44
CA SER A 636 11.07 -2.73 21.34
C SER A 636 11.68 -1.96 20.17
N VAL A 637 10.95 -1.03 19.58
CA VAL A 637 11.47 -0.22 18.46
C VAL A 637 12.54 0.75 18.98
N THR A 638 13.76 0.67 18.43
CA THR A 638 14.90 1.53 18.78
C THR A 638 15.48 2.25 17.56
N ALA A 639 16.40 3.20 17.82
CA ALA A 639 17.07 3.95 16.76
C ALA A 639 18.00 3.04 15.93
N GLY A 640 17.63 2.77 14.69
CA GLY A 640 18.36 1.90 13.77
C GLY A 640 17.61 0.64 13.35
N ASP A 641 16.45 0.38 13.97
CA ASP A 641 15.51 -0.63 13.51
C ASP A 641 14.76 -0.15 12.26
N THR A 642 14.49 -1.07 11.35
CA THR A 642 13.81 -0.82 10.07
C THR A 642 12.56 -1.66 9.98
N GLY A 643 11.49 -1.13 9.40
CA GLY A 643 10.26 -1.90 9.18
C GLY A 643 10.43 -3.03 8.17
N PHE A 644 9.58 -4.05 8.28
CA PHE A 644 9.41 -5.05 7.23
C PHE A 644 8.17 -4.74 6.42
N ALA A 645 8.34 -4.46 5.13
CA ALA A 645 7.22 -4.32 4.21
C ALA A 645 6.62 -5.68 3.85
N ASN A 646 5.35 -5.67 3.47
CA ASN A 646 4.66 -6.83 2.89
C ASN A 646 4.51 -8.04 3.83
N VAL A 647 4.57 -7.83 5.15
CA VAL A 647 4.28 -8.86 6.16
C VAL A 647 2.79 -8.88 6.42
N THR A 648 2.16 -10.05 6.28
CA THR A 648 0.74 -10.20 6.58
C THR A 648 0.51 -10.35 8.09
N VAL A 649 -0.44 -9.56 8.60
CA VAL A 649 -0.85 -9.51 10.01
C VAL A 649 -2.36 -9.69 10.08
N GLN A 650 -2.87 -10.42 11.08
CA GLN A 650 -4.28 -10.68 11.26
C GLN A 650 -4.79 -10.13 12.58
N LEU A 651 -6.00 -9.58 12.58
CA LEU A 651 -6.78 -9.37 13.78
C LEU A 651 -7.73 -10.55 13.93
N VAL A 652 -7.60 -11.28 15.02
CA VAL A 652 -8.43 -12.42 15.36
C VAL A 652 -9.25 -12.05 16.59
N ASP A 653 -10.47 -12.55 16.61
CA ASP A 653 -11.33 -12.48 17.77
C ASP A 653 -10.80 -13.38 18.90
N ASP A 654 -10.49 -12.81 20.07
CA ASP A 654 -10.08 -13.58 21.25
C ASP A 654 -11.31 -13.85 22.11
N VAL A 655 -11.98 -14.94 21.76
CA VAL A 655 -13.35 -15.18 22.15
C VAL A 655 -13.42 -15.59 23.62
N ASP A 656 -12.51 -16.45 24.06
CA ASP A 656 -12.44 -16.91 25.44
C ASP A 656 -11.49 -16.05 26.31
N GLY A 657 -10.58 -15.28 25.70
CA GLY A 657 -9.64 -14.40 26.38
C GLY A 657 -8.38 -15.11 26.87
N ASP A 658 -8.01 -16.25 26.28
CA ASP A 658 -6.82 -17.00 26.65
C ASP A 658 -5.54 -16.53 25.90
N GLY A 659 -5.72 -15.70 24.86
CA GLY A 659 -4.62 -15.13 24.07
C GLY A 659 -3.99 -16.08 23.04
N VAL A 660 -4.63 -17.21 22.77
CA VAL A 660 -4.23 -18.22 21.80
C VAL A 660 -5.26 -18.27 20.68
N VAL A 661 -4.81 -18.32 19.42
CA VAL A 661 -5.77 -18.45 18.31
C VAL A 661 -6.29 -19.87 18.21
N ASP A 662 -7.57 -20.04 18.47
CA ASP A 662 -8.24 -21.34 18.55
C ASP A 662 -9.08 -21.68 17.31
N ALA A 663 -9.38 -22.98 17.15
CA ALA A 663 -10.24 -23.48 16.09
C ALA A 663 -11.69 -23.04 16.32
N GLY A 664 -12.18 -22.12 15.49
CA GLY A 664 -13.52 -21.53 15.60
C GLY A 664 -13.48 -20.04 15.94
N GLU A 665 -12.33 -19.52 16.38
CA GLU A 665 -12.10 -18.09 16.44
C GLU A 665 -11.95 -17.53 15.04
N ARG A 666 -12.60 -16.39 14.83
CA ARG A 666 -12.70 -15.79 13.51
C ARG A 666 -11.58 -14.79 13.30
N ILE A 667 -10.97 -14.86 12.12
CA ILE A 667 -10.13 -13.79 11.59
C ILE A 667 -11.05 -12.64 11.18
N LEU A 668 -10.97 -11.53 11.92
CA LEU A 668 -11.74 -10.31 11.68
C LEU A 668 -11.22 -9.53 10.49
N ALA A 669 -9.89 -9.54 10.34
CA ALA A 669 -9.16 -8.77 9.36
C ALA A 669 -7.80 -9.40 9.08
N THR A 670 -7.32 -9.21 7.85
CA THR A 670 -5.90 -9.38 7.50
C THR A 670 -5.42 -8.06 6.91
N ASP A 671 -4.34 -7.52 7.46
CA ASP A 671 -3.64 -6.34 6.94
C ASP A 671 -2.24 -6.76 6.48
N THR A 672 -1.61 -5.93 5.66
CA THR A 672 -0.24 -6.16 5.17
C THR A 672 0.59 -4.92 5.43
N THR A 673 1.77 -5.10 6.03
CA THR A 673 2.59 -3.97 6.44
C THR A 673 3.08 -3.13 5.27
N ASP A 674 3.13 -1.81 5.45
CA ASP A 674 3.67 -0.85 4.48
C ASP A 674 5.21 -0.84 4.44
N SER A 675 5.81 0.06 3.65
CA SER A 675 7.28 0.18 3.52
C SER A 675 8.00 0.47 4.84
N ASP A 676 7.31 1.10 5.79
CA ASP A 676 7.82 1.38 7.13
C ASP A 676 7.51 0.24 8.11
N GLY A 677 6.87 -0.84 7.68
CA GLY A 677 6.48 -1.96 8.52
C GLY A 677 5.21 -1.73 9.33
N THR A 678 4.45 -0.68 9.02
CA THR A 678 3.25 -0.29 9.76
C THR A 678 2.05 -1.11 9.31
N TYR A 679 1.21 -1.54 10.23
CA TYR A 679 -0.10 -2.14 9.97
C TYR A 679 -1.15 -1.54 10.91
N GLN A 680 -2.40 -1.48 10.46
CA GLN A 680 -3.49 -0.91 11.23
C GLN A 680 -4.85 -1.55 10.91
N PHE A 681 -5.47 -2.09 11.95
CA PHE A 681 -6.88 -2.45 11.96
C PHE A 681 -7.68 -1.25 12.47
N GLY A 682 -8.45 -0.61 11.59
CA GLY A 682 -9.42 0.41 11.97
C GLY A 682 -10.79 -0.19 12.24
N GLY A 683 -11.75 0.62 12.66
CA GLY A 683 -13.12 0.13 12.77
C GLY A 683 -13.35 -0.86 13.91
N VAL A 684 -12.40 -1.00 14.85
CA VAL A 684 -12.45 -2.06 15.85
C VAL A 684 -13.45 -1.70 16.96
N LEU A 685 -14.37 -2.61 17.24
CA LEU A 685 -15.32 -2.44 18.34
C LEU A 685 -14.60 -2.62 19.71
N PRO A 686 -15.21 -2.21 20.84
CA PRO A 686 -14.75 -2.68 22.13
C PRO A 686 -14.76 -4.22 22.16
N GLY A 687 -13.75 -4.83 22.75
CA GLY A 687 -13.60 -6.29 22.75
C GLY A 687 -12.21 -6.79 23.07
N ARG A 688 -12.08 -8.12 23.03
CA ARG A 688 -10.83 -8.86 23.17
C ARG A 688 -10.40 -9.39 21.81
N TYR A 689 -9.12 -9.28 21.51
CA TYR A 689 -8.54 -9.59 20.22
C TYR A 689 -7.16 -10.20 20.37
N ILE A 690 -6.76 -10.99 19.38
CA ILE A 690 -5.37 -11.40 19.17
C ILE A 690 -4.90 -10.79 17.86
N VAL A 691 -3.82 -10.02 17.88
CA VAL A 691 -3.09 -9.69 16.67
C VAL A 691 -2.07 -10.79 16.40
N ARG A 692 -2.04 -11.31 15.18
CA ARG A 692 -1.16 -12.41 14.77
C ARG A 692 -0.40 -12.05 13.49
N VAL A 693 0.92 -12.07 13.54
CA VAL A 693 1.76 -12.09 12.33
C VAL A 693 1.66 -13.48 11.71
N THR A 694 1.18 -13.55 10.47
CA THR A 694 1.10 -14.80 9.70
C THR A 694 2.22 -14.97 8.68
N ASP A 695 2.81 -13.85 8.21
CA ASP A 695 3.87 -13.82 7.21
C ASP A 695 3.63 -14.77 6.02
N THR A 696 2.40 -14.78 5.50
CA THR A 696 2.01 -15.66 4.38
C THR A 696 2.80 -15.34 3.11
N ASN A 697 3.26 -14.11 3.00
CA ASN A 697 4.13 -13.66 1.91
C ASN A 697 5.58 -14.17 2.07
N GLY A 698 5.99 -14.63 3.25
CA GLY A 698 7.32 -15.19 3.51
C GLY A 698 8.44 -14.15 3.52
N VAL A 699 8.19 -12.98 4.10
CA VAL A 699 9.17 -11.88 4.25
C VAL A 699 10.11 -12.14 5.42
N LEU A 700 9.59 -12.66 6.53
CA LEU A 700 10.36 -12.89 7.76
C LEU A 700 11.10 -14.23 7.75
N GLY A 701 10.63 -15.18 6.94
CA GLY A 701 11.26 -16.48 6.77
C GLY A 701 11.38 -17.25 8.09
N THR A 702 12.61 -17.49 8.53
CA THR A 702 12.94 -18.19 9.78
C THR A 702 13.49 -17.25 10.86
N ALA A 703 13.35 -15.93 10.68
CA ALA A 703 13.77 -14.94 11.66
C ALA A 703 13.06 -15.19 13.01
N ALA A 704 13.83 -15.16 14.10
CA ALA A 704 13.30 -15.38 15.43
C ALA A 704 12.61 -14.11 15.95
N SER A 705 11.41 -14.27 16.50
CA SER A 705 10.73 -13.17 17.20
C SER A 705 11.51 -12.76 18.45
N THR A 706 11.71 -11.45 18.62
CA THR A 706 12.31 -10.83 19.80
C THR A 706 11.25 -10.29 20.77
N THR A 707 10.00 -10.18 20.30
CA THR A 707 8.83 -9.77 21.07
C THR A 707 8.10 -10.92 21.77
N GLY A 708 8.66 -12.13 21.76
CA GLY A 708 8.13 -13.28 22.51
C GLY A 708 7.07 -14.10 21.77
N GLY A 709 6.97 -13.95 20.45
CA GLY A 709 6.07 -14.73 19.60
C GLY A 709 5.47 -13.92 18.46
N ALA A 710 4.67 -14.59 17.64
CA ALA A 710 3.95 -13.99 16.51
C ALA A 710 2.53 -13.51 16.90
N THR A 711 2.12 -13.61 18.16
CA THR A 711 0.79 -13.19 18.63
C THR A 711 0.86 -12.21 19.80
N ARG A 712 -0.12 -11.30 19.88
CA ARG A 712 -0.31 -10.35 20.98
C ARG A 712 -1.80 -10.20 21.29
N SER A 713 -2.18 -10.38 22.56
CA SER A 713 -3.54 -10.11 23.02
C SER A 713 -3.77 -8.63 23.24
N VAL A 714 -4.94 -8.14 22.85
CA VAL A 714 -5.36 -6.75 22.94
C VAL A 714 -6.76 -6.70 23.52
N THR A 715 -7.02 -5.74 24.41
CA THR A 715 -8.36 -5.51 24.96
C THR A 715 -8.74 -4.04 24.85
N LEU A 716 -9.75 -3.75 24.04
CA LEU A 716 -10.33 -2.41 23.93
C LEU A 716 -11.52 -2.31 24.89
N THR A 717 -11.41 -1.44 25.90
CA THR A 717 -12.36 -1.38 27.03
C THR A 717 -13.47 -0.33 26.87
N ALA A 718 -13.38 0.54 25.87
CA ALA A 718 -14.35 1.61 25.65
C ALA A 718 -14.57 1.86 24.16
N ILE A 719 -15.72 2.45 23.83
CA ILE A 719 -16.04 2.90 22.46
C ILE A 719 -14.97 3.90 22.02
N GLY A 720 -14.36 3.64 20.85
CA GLY A 720 -13.33 4.48 20.25
C GLY A 720 -11.93 4.31 20.84
N ALA A 721 -11.72 3.37 21.77
CA ALA A 721 -10.39 3.11 22.32
C ALA A 721 -9.46 2.52 21.25
N SER A 722 -8.22 3.00 21.18
CA SER A 722 -7.19 2.47 20.28
C SER A 722 -6.00 1.94 21.06
N ASP A 723 -5.36 0.90 20.53
CA ASP A 723 -4.09 0.38 21.01
C ASP A 723 -3.09 0.36 19.83
N GLN A 724 -2.17 1.31 19.84
CA GLN A 724 -1.13 1.51 18.81
C GLN A 724 0.26 1.16 19.38
N GLY A 725 0.33 0.16 20.26
CA GLY A 725 1.59 -0.32 20.82
C GLY A 725 1.82 -1.80 20.53
N ILE A 726 1.17 -2.35 19.51
CA ILE A 726 1.21 -3.78 19.21
C ILE A 726 2.33 -4.05 18.22
N ASP A 727 3.56 -4.02 18.72
CA ASP A 727 4.75 -4.22 17.88
C ASP A 727 5.20 -5.68 17.81
N PHE A 728 5.78 -6.06 16.67
CA PHE A 728 6.44 -7.34 16.45
C PHE A 728 7.88 -7.16 15.93
N GLY A 729 8.84 -7.47 16.79
CA GLY A 729 10.27 -7.43 16.47
C GLY A 729 10.79 -8.80 16.05
N TYR A 730 11.64 -8.83 15.02
CA TYR A 730 12.30 -10.04 14.53
C TYR A 730 13.80 -9.82 14.33
N ALA A 731 14.60 -10.77 14.78
CA ALA A 731 16.06 -10.77 14.63
C ALA A 731 16.48 -11.31 13.24
N ALA A 732 16.03 -10.66 12.17
CA ALA A 732 16.37 -11.03 10.79
C ALA A 732 17.77 -10.56 10.37
N ARG A 733 18.32 -11.18 9.34
CA ARG A 733 19.69 -10.95 8.86
C ARG A 733 19.66 -10.71 7.36
N PRO A 734 20.41 -9.72 6.87
CA PRO A 734 20.40 -9.42 5.45
C PRO A 734 20.98 -10.58 4.64
N PRO A 735 20.54 -10.75 3.38
CA PRO A 735 21.20 -11.62 2.44
C PRO A 735 22.63 -11.15 2.19
N VAL A 736 23.45 -12.06 1.68
CA VAL A 736 24.86 -11.84 1.44
C VAL A 736 25.18 -12.22 0.00
N VAL A 737 25.59 -11.23 -0.80
CA VAL A 737 25.97 -11.41 -2.21
C VAL A 737 27.49 -11.52 -2.37
N ASP A 738 27.92 -12.52 -3.13
CA ASP A 738 29.31 -12.78 -3.49
C ASP A 738 29.41 -13.03 -5.01
N LEU A 739 30.07 -12.12 -5.73
CA LEU A 739 30.20 -12.19 -7.18
C LEU A 739 31.38 -13.06 -7.64
N ASN A 740 32.16 -13.64 -6.72
CA ASN A 740 33.48 -14.19 -7.01
C ASN A 740 33.66 -15.68 -6.62
N SER A 741 33.19 -16.14 -5.45
CA SER A 741 33.74 -17.37 -4.87
C SER A 741 33.22 -18.70 -5.44
N ALA A 742 34.15 -19.56 -5.85
CA ALA A 742 34.03 -21.02 -5.73
C ALA A 742 34.43 -21.40 -4.31
N VAL A 743 33.44 -21.84 -3.52
CA VAL A 743 33.51 -22.37 -2.15
C VAL A 743 34.86 -23.01 -1.80
N ALA A 744 35.80 -22.21 -1.29
CA ALA A 744 37.04 -22.69 -0.68
C ALA A 744 37.57 -21.66 0.33
N ALA A 745 37.04 -21.76 1.55
CA ALA A 745 37.55 -21.16 2.79
C ALA A 745 37.72 -19.63 2.76
N ASP A 746 36.66 -18.96 3.17
CA ASP A 746 36.66 -17.79 4.04
C ASP A 746 37.56 -18.04 5.28
N ALA A 747 38.88 -18.11 5.09
CA ALA A 747 39.83 -18.17 6.18
C ALA A 747 39.84 -16.78 6.81
N ALA A 748 39.02 -16.62 7.84
CA ALA A 748 38.93 -15.41 8.63
C ALA A 748 40.34 -14.85 8.90
N ALA A 749 40.61 -13.66 8.38
CA ALA A 749 41.83 -12.95 8.64
C ALA A 749 41.65 -12.19 9.96
N ASN A 750 42.48 -12.52 10.95
CA ASN A 750 42.56 -11.71 12.15
C ASN A 750 43.27 -10.39 11.83
N ILE A 751 42.56 -9.26 11.93
CA ILE A 751 43.12 -7.93 11.67
C ILE A 751 43.78 -7.31 12.91
N VAL A 752 43.60 -7.93 14.08
CA VAL A 752 44.29 -7.53 15.32
C VAL A 752 45.74 -7.99 15.28
N GLN A 753 46.67 -7.05 15.45
CA GLN A 753 48.08 -7.35 15.63
C GLN A 753 48.40 -7.65 17.10
N ASN A 754 49.21 -8.69 17.33
CA ASN A 754 49.69 -9.09 18.65
C ASN A 754 48.55 -9.33 19.68
N GLY A 755 47.54 -10.09 19.27
CA GLY A 755 46.34 -10.35 20.07
C GLY A 755 46.52 -11.36 21.21
N THR A 756 47.56 -12.19 21.16
CA THR A 756 48.04 -13.00 22.28
C THR A 756 49.25 -12.28 22.85
N PHE A 757 49.13 -11.62 24.00
CA PHE A 757 50.10 -10.62 24.49
C PHE A 757 51.41 -11.22 25.03
N THR A 758 52.09 -12.02 24.22
CA THR A 758 53.33 -12.72 24.58
C THR A 758 54.56 -11.91 24.14
N GLY A 759 55.43 -11.56 25.08
CA GLY A 759 56.72 -10.90 24.83
C GLY A 759 56.72 -9.40 24.49
N SER A 760 55.61 -8.83 24.00
CA SER A 760 55.46 -7.39 23.77
C SER A 760 54.00 -6.93 23.89
N LEU A 761 53.78 -5.66 24.23
CA LEU A 761 52.46 -5.01 24.18
C LEU A 761 52.22 -4.24 22.87
N ALA A 762 53.28 -3.82 22.17
CA ALA A 762 53.13 -3.10 20.90
C ALA A 762 52.41 -3.98 19.85
N PRO A 763 51.49 -3.44 19.03
CA PRO A 763 51.19 -2.02 18.81
C PRO A 763 50.04 -1.44 19.68
N TRP A 764 49.66 -2.11 20.77
CA TRP A 764 48.61 -1.61 21.66
C TRP A 764 49.11 -0.45 22.53
N THR A 765 48.21 0.49 22.80
CA THR A 765 48.44 1.59 23.74
C THR A 765 47.58 1.44 24.98
N THR A 766 48.12 1.78 26.15
CA THR A 766 47.38 1.77 27.41
C THR A 766 47.28 3.15 28.04
N SER A 767 46.26 3.35 28.87
CA SER A 767 46.12 4.53 29.72
C SER A 767 45.74 4.12 31.15
N GLY A 768 45.90 5.03 32.11
CA GLY A 768 45.54 4.76 33.51
C GLY A 768 46.35 3.64 34.16
N SER A 769 45.76 2.92 35.12
CA SER A 769 46.45 1.89 35.89
C SER A 769 46.40 0.50 35.23
N THR A 770 46.99 0.40 34.05
CA THR A 770 47.02 -0.82 33.26
C THR A 770 48.40 -1.47 33.34
N THR A 771 48.48 -2.74 33.73
CA THR A 771 49.75 -3.48 33.83
C THR A 771 49.83 -4.61 32.79
N TYR A 772 50.98 -4.73 32.14
CA TYR A 772 51.28 -5.79 31.17
C TYR A 772 52.19 -6.85 31.82
N THR A 773 51.91 -8.14 31.58
CA THR A 773 52.80 -9.24 31.94
C THR A 773 52.98 -10.25 30.80
N ALA A 774 54.20 -10.74 30.64
CA ALA A 774 54.54 -11.79 29.68
C ALA A 774 54.52 -13.20 30.30
N THR A 775 54.29 -13.33 31.62
CA THR A 775 54.61 -14.56 32.37
C THR A 775 53.46 -15.14 33.18
N VAL A 776 52.51 -14.33 33.63
CA VAL A 776 51.37 -14.80 34.44
C VAL A 776 50.23 -15.24 33.51
N GLY A 777 49.72 -16.47 33.67
CA GLY A 777 48.60 -17.01 32.88
C GLY A 777 48.88 -17.29 31.40
N GLY A 778 50.13 -17.18 30.93
CA GLY A 778 50.49 -17.30 29.51
C GLY A 778 50.76 -15.98 28.79
N GLY A 779 50.62 -14.83 29.47
CA GLY A 779 50.75 -13.48 28.92
C GLY A 779 49.39 -12.77 28.82
N GLY A 780 49.33 -11.46 29.04
CA GLY A 780 48.07 -10.70 28.98
C GLY A 780 48.14 -9.31 29.60
N VAL A 781 47.02 -8.59 29.54
CA VAL A 781 46.85 -7.26 30.13
C VAL A 781 45.86 -7.35 31.29
N TYR A 782 46.22 -6.78 32.44
CA TYR A 782 45.37 -6.80 33.62
C TYR A 782 45.32 -5.43 34.31
N TRP A 783 44.24 -5.25 35.07
CA TRP A 783 44.01 -4.10 35.92
C TRP A 783 43.85 -4.59 37.34
N ASP A 784 44.88 -4.37 38.17
CA ASP A 784 44.96 -4.88 39.55
C ASP A 784 45.07 -3.77 40.61
N ALA A 785 44.95 -2.51 40.19
CA ALA A 785 44.95 -1.39 41.12
C ALA A 785 43.52 -1.05 41.53
N ASP A 786 43.26 -1.11 42.82
CA ASP A 786 41.99 -0.70 43.42
C ASP A 786 41.58 0.71 42.96
N ARG A 787 40.28 0.88 42.67
CA ARG A 787 39.67 2.18 42.35
C ARG A 787 40.33 2.90 41.17
N SER A 788 40.85 2.13 40.22
CA SER A 788 41.50 2.66 39.04
C SER A 788 40.61 2.54 37.80
N ALA A 789 40.95 3.35 36.80
CA ALA A 789 40.41 3.24 35.46
C ALA A 789 41.58 3.22 34.48
N GLY A 790 41.36 2.64 33.31
CA GLY A 790 42.38 2.54 32.28
C GLY A 790 41.81 2.00 30.99
N THR A 791 42.59 2.12 29.93
CA THR A 791 42.20 1.59 28.61
C THR A 791 43.29 0.73 28.02
N LEU A 792 42.89 -0.21 27.16
CA LEU A 792 43.73 -0.93 26.23
C LEU A 792 43.16 -0.73 24.83
N THR A 793 43.94 -0.08 23.95
CA THR A 793 43.46 0.38 22.65
C THR A 793 44.36 -0.09 21.52
N GLN A 794 43.74 -0.59 20.44
CA GLN A 794 44.36 -0.76 19.13
C GLN A 794 43.67 0.16 18.13
N THR A 795 44.46 1.00 17.48
CA THR A 795 43.95 2.00 16.53
C THR A 795 44.02 1.50 15.09
N GLY A 796 43.21 2.08 14.20
CA GLY A 796 43.33 1.89 12.76
C GLY A 796 42.85 0.54 12.22
N LEU A 797 41.90 -0.12 12.89
CA LEU A 797 41.24 -1.31 12.32
C LEU A 797 40.30 -0.86 11.18
N THR A 798 40.25 -1.65 10.11
CA THR A 798 39.44 -1.41 8.90
C THR A 798 38.84 -2.73 8.39
N GLY A 799 37.74 -2.69 7.63
CA GLY A 799 37.05 -3.87 7.13
C GLY A 799 36.09 -4.51 8.14
N LEU A 800 35.65 -3.75 9.13
CA LEU A 800 34.80 -4.24 10.21
C LEU A 800 33.38 -4.59 9.74
N ARG A 801 32.97 -4.13 8.56
CA ARG A 801 31.71 -4.55 7.91
C ARG A 801 31.84 -5.81 7.06
N ASN A 802 33.00 -6.46 7.07
CA ASN A 802 33.27 -7.63 6.23
C ASN A 802 33.91 -8.75 7.06
N GLY A 803 33.13 -9.74 7.47
CA GLY A 803 33.65 -10.85 8.26
C GLY A 803 32.69 -12.02 8.46
N PRO A 804 33.09 -12.97 9.33
CA PRO A 804 32.41 -14.24 9.50
C PRO A 804 31.23 -14.20 10.46
N SER A 805 30.88 -13.03 11.01
CA SER A 805 29.61 -12.91 11.70
C SER A 805 28.48 -13.22 10.71
N ALA A 806 27.41 -13.82 11.21
CA ALA A 806 26.35 -14.32 10.34
C ALA A 806 25.56 -13.23 9.61
N ASN A 807 25.75 -11.96 9.96
CA ASN A 807 25.25 -10.76 9.29
C ASN A 807 26.30 -10.13 8.33
N GLY A 808 27.39 -10.83 8.05
CA GLY A 808 28.45 -10.40 7.14
C GLY A 808 29.50 -9.47 7.73
N THR A 809 29.42 -9.07 9.01
CA THR A 809 30.40 -8.17 9.65
C THR A 809 31.50 -8.90 10.41
N ALA A 810 32.45 -8.15 10.98
CA ALA A 810 33.56 -8.72 11.73
C ALA A 810 33.12 -9.36 13.07
N GLN A 811 33.83 -10.40 13.46
CA GLN A 811 33.66 -11.07 14.75
C GLN A 811 34.84 -10.75 15.66
N LEU A 812 34.60 -10.12 16.81
CA LEU A 812 35.58 -9.92 17.86
C LEU A 812 35.57 -11.13 18.82
N VAL A 813 36.74 -11.67 19.16
CA VAL A 813 36.91 -12.72 20.16
C VAL A 813 38.04 -12.32 21.09
N PHE A 814 37.86 -12.41 22.40
CA PHE A 814 38.95 -12.17 23.36
C PHE A 814 38.75 -13.00 24.63
N GLY A 815 39.84 -13.47 25.21
CA GLY A 815 39.85 -14.16 26.48
C GLY A 815 39.71 -13.16 27.61
N PHE A 816 38.72 -13.38 28.48
CA PHE A 816 38.48 -12.55 29.65
C PHE A 816 38.56 -13.36 30.95
N GLY A 817 39.21 -12.79 31.96
CA GLY A 817 39.20 -13.28 33.34
C GLY A 817 38.92 -12.15 34.31
N TRP A 818 38.39 -12.46 35.49
CA TRP A 818 38.20 -11.49 36.57
C TRP A 818 38.34 -12.18 37.92
N ASN A 819 38.79 -11.46 38.95
CA ASN A 819 38.74 -11.93 40.32
C ASN A 819 38.24 -10.82 41.25
N ASN A 820 37.58 -11.27 42.31
CA ASN A 820 37.18 -10.41 43.41
C ASN A 820 38.34 -10.37 44.43
N SER A 821 39.07 -9.25 44.50
CA SER A 821 40.16 -9.06 45.45
C SER A 821 39.64 -8.55 46.80
N THR A 822 40.21 -9.05 47.90
CA THR A 822 39.84 -8.64 49.25
C THR A 822 40.63 -7.40 49.70
N PRO A 823 40.03 -6.39 50.36
CA PRO A 823 38.66 -6.36 50.87
C PRO A 823 37.62 -5.90 49.84
N ASP A 824 36.54 -6.69 49.78
CA ASP A 824 35.41 -6.61 48.86
C ASP A 824 34.60 -5.31 48.99
N THR A 825 34.08 -4.81 47.86
CA THR A 825 33.15 -3.67 47.87
C THR A 825 31.83 -4.06 47.22
N ALA A 826 30.71 -3.52 47.74
CA ALA A 826 29.37 -3.78 47.23
C ALA A 826 29.07 -3.15 45.84
N VAL A 827 30.09 -2.71 45.11
CA VAL A 827 29.97 -1.98 43.84
C VAL A 827 30.75 -2.75 42.77
N PRO A 828 30.12 -3.13 41.65
CA PRO A 828 30.82 -3.86 40.59
C PRO A 828 31.75 -2.93 39.79
N ALA A 829 32.79 -3.52 39.22
CA ALA A 829 33.61 -2.93 38.19
C ALA A 829 33.03 -3.21 36.79
N VAL A 830 33.36 -2.34 35.83
CA VAL A 830 32.86 -2.43 34.46
C VAL A 830 34.02 -2.44 33.46
N LEU A 831 33.95 -3.33 32.47
CA LEU A 831 34.77 -3.31 31.26
C LEU A 831 33.87 -3.09 30.05
N ASP A 832 34.02 -1.93 29.40
CA ASP A 832 33.36 -1.63 28.13
C ASP A 832 34.27 -1.96 26.96
N VAL A 833 33.76 -2.73 26.02
CA VAL A 833 34.42 -3.10 24.77
C VAL A 833 33.77 -2.31 23.65
N SER A 834 34.55 -1.42 23.04
CA SER A 834 34.05 -0.46 22.05
C SER A 834 34.84 -0.48 20.76
N VAL A 835 34.18 -0.13 19.67
CA VAL A 835 34.79 0.09 18.36
C VAL A 835 34.39 1.47 17.87
N GLY A 836 35.37 2.33 17.57
CA GLY A 836 35.10 3.70 17.12
C GLY A 836 34.36 4.56 18.16
N GLY A 837 34.42 4.19 19.45
CA GLY A 837 33.72 4.88 20.55
C GLY A 837 32.33 4.35 20.87
N VAL A 838 31.78 3.43 20.07
CA VAL A 838 30.48 2.76 20.34
C VAL A 838 30.73 1.47 21.11
N VAL A 839 30.05 1.27 22.25
CA VAL A 839 30.21 0.09 23.11
C VAL A 839 29.37 -1.08 22.59
N TYR A 840 29.99 -2.21 22.27
CA TYR A 840 29.31 -3.39 21.73
C TYR A 840 29.22 -4.55 22.74
N ALA A 841 30.06 -4.54 23.77
CA ALA A 841 29.89 -5.43 24.91
C ALA A 841 30.28 -4.70 26.20
N ARG A 842 29.52 -4.94 27.26
CA ARG A 842 29.78 -4.47 28.62
C ARG A 842 29.88 -5.67 29.56
N ILE A 843 31.00 -5.80 30.25
CA ILE A 843 31.20 -6.83 31.26
C ILE A 843 31.11 -6.16 32.63
N THR A 844 30.24 -6.67 33.50
CA THR A 844 30.04 -6.18 34.87
C THR A 844 30.39 -7.27 35.87
N THR A 845 31.35 -7.02 36.76
CA THR A 845 31.81 -7.99 37.77
C THR A 845 30.73 -8.27 38.83
N GLY A 846 30.88 -9.37 39.58
CA GLY A 846 29.98 -9.70 40.69
C GLY A 846 30.29 -8.93 41.97
N VAL A 847 29.37 -8.94 42.96
CA VAL A 847 29.51 -8.31 44.29
C VAL A 847 29.36 -9.34 45.43
N SER A 848 29.95 -9.15 46.62
CA SER A 848 29.72 -10.09 47.75
C SER A 848 28.33 -10.03 48.38
N GLY A 849 27.91 -11.17 48.93
CA GLY A 849 26.70 -11.31 49.75
C GLY A 849 25.49 -11.90 49.01
N ALA A 850 25.56 -11.96 47.68
CA ALA A 850 24.70 -12.77 46.84
C ALA A 850 25.52 -13.91 46.21
N ALA A 851 24.87 -15.00 45.80
CA ALA A 851 25.52 -16.22 45.29
C ALA A 851 26.26 -16.07 43.93
N ALA A 852 26.65 -14.86 43.51
CA ALA A 852 27.19 -14.63 42.17
C ALA A 852 28.73 -14.58 42.17
N THR A 853 29.33 -15.75 42.01
CA THR A 853 30.75 -15.94 41.61
C THR A 853 30.98 -15.67 40.12
N THR A 854 30.12 -14.86 39.47
CA THR A 854 30.09 -14.68 38.00
C THR A 854 29.98 -13.21 37.60
N ALA A 855 30.79 -12.76 36.64
CA ALA A 855 30.58 -11.51 35.90
C ALA A 855 29.49 -11.74 34.83
N THR A 856 28.77 -10.68 34.49
CA THR A 856 27.74 -10.67 33.42
C THR A 856 28.28 -9.98 32.18
N VAL A 857 27.94 -10.50 31.01
CA VAL A 857 28.26 -9.90 29.70
C VAL A 857 26.97 -9.45 29.05
N THR A 858 26.85 -8.15 28.80
CA THR A 858 25.75 -7.56 28.05
C THR A 858 26.27 -7.15 26.68
N TYR A 859 25.69 -7.72 25.62
CA TYR A 859 25.95 -7.27 24.25
C TYR A 859 25.03 -6.07 23.95
N LEU A 860 25.57 -5.03 23.31
CA LEU A 860 24.94 -3.71 23.20
C LEU A 860 24.96 -3.22 21.75
N ASN A 861 24.08 -2.26 21.42
CA ASN A 861 24.04 -1.56 20.13
C ASN A 861 23.94 -2.50 18.92
N GLY A 862 23.14 -3.57 19.02
CA GLY A 862 22.97 -4.54 17.94
C GLY A 862 23.97 -5.70 17.94
N ALA A 863 24.98 -5.68 18.81
CA ALA A 863 25.92 -6.80 18.89
C ALA A 863 25.27 -8.04 19.53
N SER A 864 25.74 -9.21 19.12
CA SER A 864 25.34 -10.50 19.70
C SER A 864 26.57 -11.33 20.07
N GLY A 865 26.43 -12.43 20.79
CA GLY A 865 27.59 -13.22 21.18
C GLY A 865 27.38 -14.21 22.30
N GLY A 866 28.50 -14.71 22.83
CA GLY A 866 28.52 -15.58 24.01
C GLY A 866 29.91 -15.67 24.63
N PRO A 867 30.02 -16.05 25.92
CA PRO A 867 28.93 -16.38 26.85
C PRO A 867 28.28 -15.14 27.52
N ALA A 868 27.14 -15.32 28.19
CA ALA A 868 26.43 -14.26 28.93
C ALA A 868 26.90 -14.10 30.39
N ALA A 869 27.60 -15.09 30.94
CA ALA A 869 28.15 -15.08 32.29
C ALA A 869 29.51 -15.77 32.35
N ILE A 870 30.41 -15.26 33.19
CA ILE A 870 31.80 -15.73 33.30
C ILE A 870 32.16 -15.93 34.77
N ALA A 871 32.60 -17.14 35.12
CA ALA A 871 33.03 -17.45 36.48
C ALA A 871 34.28 -16.68 36.88
N ALA A 872 34.39 -16.34 38.16
CA ALA A 872 35.59 -15.73 38.73
C ALA A 872 36.80 -16.65 38.59
N SER A 873 37.92 -16.05 38.22
CA SER A 873 39.26 -16.63 38.20
C SER A 873 39.95 -16.47 39.56
N THR A 874 41.09 -17.13 39.71
CA THR A 874 41.99 -16.91 40.85
C THR A 874 42.99 -15.80 40.51
N TYR A 875 43.24 -14.87 41.44
CA TYR A 875 44.21 -13.80 41.26
C TYR A 875 45.59 -14.35 40.84
N GLN A 876 46.14 -13.82 39.75
CA GLN A 876 47.39 -14.27 39.11
C GLN A 876 47.42 -15.74 38.63
N ALA A 877 46.28 -16.43 38.61
CA ALA A 877 46.06 -17.72 37.97
C ALA A 877 44.77 -17.64 37.13
N TRP A 878 44.83 -16.76 36.13
CA TRP A 878 43.71 -16.37 35.29
C TRP A 878 43.18 -17.54 34.45
N THR A 879 41.87 -17.75 34.49
CA THR A 879 41.16 -18.61 33.54
C THR A 879 40.51 -17.71 32.49
N ALA A 880 41.19 -17.54 31.35
CA ALA A 880 40.65 -16.76 30.24
C ALA A 880 39.48 -17.53 29.58
N THR A 881 38.29 -16.96 29.65
CA THR A 881 37.10 -17.45 28.93
C THR A 881 36.94 -16.62 27.66
N ASP A 882 36.97 -17.26 26.49
CA ASP A 882 36.76 -16.55 25.22
C ASP A 882 35.33 -15.98 25.18
N ILE A 883 35.24 -14.65 25.09
CA ILE A 883 34.02 -13.90 24.77
C ILE A 883 34.03 -13.65 23.27
N THR A 884 32.99 -14.09 22.58
CA THR A 884 32.73 -13.77 21.17
C THR A 884 31.70 -12.65 21.10
N VAL A 885 32.02 -11.57 20.42
CA VAL A 885 31.15 -10.44 20.08
C VAL A 885 31.03 -10.40 18.56
N ASN A 886 29.88 -10.80 18.03
CA ASN A 886 29.50 -10.55 16.64
C ASN A 886 29.09 -9.08 16.52
N LEU A 887 29.82 -8.31 15.72
CA LEU A 887 29.47 -6.91 15.49
C LEU A 887 28.16 -6.82 14.70
N PRO A 888 27.42 -5.71 14.81
CA PRO A 888 26.23 -5.45 14.00
C PRO A 888 26.57 -4.85 12.63
N THR A 889 25.60 -4.87 11.71
CA THR A 889 25.69 -4.16 10.41
C THR A 889 25.84 -2.63 10.57
N SER A 890 25.41 -2.08 11.70
CA SER A 890 25.56 -0.66 12.04
C SER A 890 27.00 -0.26 12.39
N VAL A 891 27.91 -1.23 12.58
CA VAL A 891 29.31 -0.93 12.91
C VAL A 891 29.96 -0.05 11.86
N ALA A 892 30.78 0.91 12.28
CA ALA A 892 31.62 1.66 11.35
C ALA A 892 32.65 0.72 10.72
N ASP A 893 32.91 0.84 9.41
CA ASP A 893 33.85 -0.05 8.73
C ASP A 893 35.31 0.11 9.22
N SER A 894 35.62 1.25 9.85
CA SER A 894 36.89 1.52 10.49
C SER A 894 36.72 2.08 11.89
N GLY A 895 37.62 1.75 12.81
CA GLY A 895 37.57 2.28 14.17
C GLY A 895 38.69 1.75 15.07
N ALA A 896 38.89 2.40 16.22
CA ALA A 896 39.77 1.87 17.26
C ALA A 896 39.01 0.86 18.12
N LEU A 897 39.58 -0.34 18.31
CA LEU A 897 39.11 -1.29 19.31
C LEU A 897 39.66 -0.87 20.67
N THR A 898 38.76 -0.58 21.62
CA THR A 898 39.12 -0.12 22.96
C THR A 898 38.40 -0.92 24.02
N PHE A 899 39.19 -1.52 24.91
CA PHE A 899 38.75 -2.04 26.20
C PHE A 899 38.90 -0.92 27.24
N SER A 900 37.80 -0.47 27.82
CA SER A 900 37.76 0.61 28.82
C SER A 900 37.34 0.05 30.16
N TYR A 901 38.30 -0.05 31.07
CA TYR A 901 38.05 -0.52 32.43
C TYR A 901 37.78 0.64 33.37
N ASN A 902 36.78 0.48 34.22
CA ASN A 902 36.47 1.38 35.33
C ASN A 902 36.10 0.56 36.56
N ALA A 903 37.00 0.53 37.55
CA ALA A 903 36.74 -0.11 38.83
C ALA A 903 35.73 0.69 39.68
N GLY A 904 35.54 1.98 39.42
CA GLY A 904 34.77 2.86 40.30
C GLY A 904 35.36 2.86 41.72
N THR A 905 34.58 2.41 42.70
CA THR A 905 35.08 2.19 44.07
C THR A 905 35.48 0.74 44.36
N SER A 906 35.36 -0.16 43.37
CA SER A 906 35.68 -1.59 43.46
C SER A 906 37.17 -1.85 43.60
N GLY A 907 37.46 -2.98 44.26
CA GLY A 907 38.77 -3.63 44.28
C GLY A 907 38.81 -4.87 43.38
N ASP A 908 37.88 -5.03 42.44
CA ASP A 908 37.93 -6.14 41.49
C ASP A 908 39.10 -5.97 40.52
N ASP A 909 39.69 -7.10 40.14
CA ASP A 909 40.73 -7.14 39.12
C ASP A 909 40.23 -7.89 37.88
N ILE A 910 40.69 -7.46 36.71
CA ILE A 910 40.31 -8.08 35.43
C ILE A 910 41.52 -8.37 34.55
N PHE A 911 41.36 -9.27 33.59
CA PHE A 911 42.37 -9.75 32.67
C PHE A 911 41.81 -9.92 31.25
N VAL A 912 42.59 -9.50 30.25
CA VAL A 912 42.28 -9.64 28.82
C VAL A 912 43.48 -10.23 28.06
N ASP A 913 43.22 -11.24 27.24
CA ASP A 913 44.18 -11.85 26.30
C ASP A 913 43.47 -12.42 25.05
N THR A 914 44.21 -13.08 24.16
CA THR A 914 43.71 -13.82 22.98
C THR A 914 42.79 -13.03 22.04
N VAL A 915 42.99 -11.71 21.94
CA VAL A 915 42.17 -10.80 21.14
C VAL A 915 42.30 -11.10 19.64
N ARG A 916 41.18 -11.34 18.98
CA ARG A 916 41.06 -11.57 17.54
C ARG A 916 39.89 -10.73 17.02
N VAL A 917 40.09 -10.03 15.91
CA VAL A 917 38.99 -9.46 15.11
C VAL A 917 39.05 -10.15 13.76
N ASN A 918 38.13 -11.08 13.56
CA ASN A 918 38.04 -11.90 12.38
C ASN A 918 37.27 -11.16 11.28
N THR A 919 37.90 -10.98 10.11
CA THR A 919 37.32 -10.35 8.91
C THR A 919 37.56 -11.22 7.69
N PHE A 920 36.95 -10.87 6.55
CA PHE A 920 37.41 -11.35 5.24
C PHE A 920 38.32 -10.30 4.59
N ALA A 921 39.23 -10.75 3.71
CA ALA A 921 40.08 -9.84 2.97
C ALA A 921 39.23 -8.83 2.18
N ALA A 922 39.69 -7.57 2.11
CA ALA A 922 38.99 -6.54 1.34
C ALA A 922 38.82 -6.97 -0.12
N GLY A 923 37.59 -6.86 -0.65
CA GLY A 923 37.26 -7.25 -2.01
C GLY A 923 37.13 -8.76 -2.24
N ALA A 924 37.14 -9.60 -1.21
CA ALA A 924 36.98 -11.06 -1.36
C ALA A 924 35.72 -11.47 -2.16
N ARG A 925 34.65 -10.67 -2.01
CA ARG A 925 33.33 -10.84 -2.65
C ARG A 925 33.18 -10.08 -3.97
N ASN A 926 34.16 -9.23 -4.31
CA ASN A 926 34.16 -8.45 -5.54
C ASN A 926 34.69 -9.30 -6.69
N TYR A 927 34.20 -9.03 -7.89
CA TYR A 927 34.63 -9.71 -9.09
C TYR A 927 35.44 -8.77 -9.98
N ALA A 928 36.37 -9.32 -10.75
CA ALA A 928 37.15 -8.57 -11.72
C ALA A 928 37.21 -9.33 -13.03
N THR A 929 36.99 -8.63 -14.13
CA THR A 929 37.04 -9.20 -15.48
C THR A 929 37.56 -8.15 -16.47
N SER A 930 37.78 -8.54 -17.72
CA SER A 930 38.27 -7.66 -18.78
C SER A 930 37.44 -7.81 -20.05
N TYR A 931 36.93 -6.69 -20.56
CA TYR A 931 36.30 -6.62 -21.88
C TYR A 931 37.33 -6.13 -22.89
N THR A 932 37.47 -6.87 -24.00
CA THR A 932 38.26 -6.41 -25.16
C THR A 932 37.29 -5.90 -26.21
N GLU A 933 37.61 -4.76 -26.80
CA GLU A 933 36.84 -4.15 -27.88
C GLU A 933 36.48 -5.15 -28.98
N ASN A 934 35.27 -5.03 -29.50
CA ASN A 934 34.71 -5.92 -30.53
C ASN A 934 34.65 -7.41 -30.12
N GLY A 935 34.93 -7.72 -28.85
CA GLY A 935 34.79 -9.04 -28.25
C GLY A 935 33.37 -9.33 -27.78
N ALA A 936 33.16 -10.59 -27.37
CA ALA A 936 31.91 -11.00 -26.73
C ALA A 936 31.72 -10.28 -25.37
N GLY A 937 30.46 -10.10 -24.97
CA GLY A 937 30.12 -9.57 -23.66
C GLY A 937 30.71 -10.40 -22.52
N VAL A 938 31.05 -9.73 -21.42
CA VAL A 938 31.64 -10.36 -20.23
C VAL A 938 30.65 -10.35 -19.08
N ALA A 939 30.48 -11.50 -18.43
CA ALA A 939 29.58 -11.62 -17.28
C ALA A 939 30.05 -10.76 -16.11
N ILE A 940 29.10 -10.18 -15.39
CA ILE A 940 29.40 -9.37 -14.21
C ILE A 940 29.63 -10.19 -12.94
N ALA A 941 29.48 -11.51 -13.00
CA ALA A 941 29.68 -12.41 -11.87
C ALA A 941 30.44 -13.66 -12.32
N ALA A 942 31.30 -14.18 -11.45
CA ALA A 942 31.99 -15.44 -11.68
C ALA A 942 31.02 -16.62 -11.82
N ALA A 943 31.45 -17.69 -12.49
CA ALA A 943 30.65 -18.91 -12.62
C ALA A 943 30.23 -19.51 -11.26
N ALA A 944 31.03 -19.26 -10.22
CA ALA A 944 30.78 -19.76 -8.89
C ALA A 944 30.04 -18.77 -7.96
N ALA A 945 29.75 -17.55 -8.44
CA ALA A 945 29.03 -16.54 -7.67
C ALA A 945 27.79 -17.11 -6.96
N GLY A 946 27.59 -16.67 -5.73
CA GLY A 946 26.58 -17.20 -4.83
C GLY A 946 25.91 -16.09 -4.03
N ILE A 947 24.69 -16.38 -3.61
CA ILE A 947 23.97 -15.58 -2.64
C ILE A 947 23.58 -16.52 -1.51
N ALA A 948 23.84 -16.09 -0.27
CA ALA A 948 23.45 -16.81 0.92
C ALA A 948 22.53 -15.92 1.76
N ASP A 949 21.49 -16.50 2.31
CA ASP A 949 20.59 -15.83 3.23
C ASP A 949 20.42 -16.73 4.47
N PRO A 950 20.72 -16.23 5.68
CA PRO A 950 20.63 -17.04 6.89
C PRO A 950 19.21 -17.39 7.34
N ASP A 951 18.21 -16.57 6.98
CA ASP A 951 16.86 -16.72 7.51
C ASP A 951 15.75 -16.69 6.46
N SER A 952 16.00 -16.26 5.23
CA SER A 952 15.08 -16.40 4.11
C SER A 952 15.50 -17.49 3.12
N ILE A 953 14.51 -18.15 2.52
CA ILE A 953 14.70 -19.07 1.39
C ILE A 953 14.37 -18.40 0.04
N LEU A 954 13.87 -17.17 0.06
CA LEU A 954 13.44 -16.41 -1.10
C LEU A 954 14.11 -15.02 -1.12
N LEU A 955 14.53 -14.59 -2.30
CA LEU A 955 14.87 -13.20 -2.61
C LEU A 955 13.75 -12.58 -3.45
N ARG A 956 13.61 -11.25 -3.36
CA ARG A 956 12.55 -10.51 -4.06
C ARG A 956 13.05 -9.52 -5.08
N THR A 957 14.20 -8.89 -4.82
CA THR A 957 14.78 -7.96 -5.77
C THR A 957 16.31 -8.04 -5.81
N ALA A 958 16.89 -7.63 -6.94
CA ALA A 958 18.30 -7.32 -7.04
C ALA A 958 18.48 -6.04 -7.87
N THR A 959 19.40 -5.19 -7.46
CA THR A 959 19.73 -3.96 -8.17
C THR A 959 21.18 -4.06 -8.64
N VAL A 960 21.37 -3.92 -9.94
CA VAL A 960 22.68 -3.98 -10.60
C VAL A 960 22.92 -2.66 -11.31
N VAL A 961 23.87 -1.86 -10.83
CA VAL A 961 24.11 -0.51 -11.35
C VAL A 961 25.51 -0.42 -11.93
N LEU A 962 25.63 -0.18 -13.23
CA LEU A 962 26.85 0.36 -13.83
C LEU A 962 26.94 1.84 -13.46
N THR A 963 27.82 2.18 -12.52
CA THR A 963 27.88 3.49 -11.86
C THR A 963 28.64 4.57 -12.62
N ASN A 964 29.38 4.19 -13.66
CA ASN A 964 30.25 5.09 -14.42
C ASN A 964 30.25 4.76 -15.92
N ALA A 965 29.05 4.50 -16.45
CA ALA A 965 28.83 4.21 -17.85
C ALA A 965 29.42 5.33 -18.73
N GLN A 966 30.06 4.92 -19.82
CA GLN A 966 30.57 5.79 -20.87
C GLN A 966 29.71 5.61 -22.13
N ALA A 967 29.86 6.54 -23.08
CA ALA A 967 29.19 6.44 -24.37
C ALA A 967 29.50 5.10 -25.07
N GLY A 968 28.45 4.42 -25.53
CA GLY A 968 28.55 3.11 -26.17
C GLY A 968 28.58 1.92 -25.22
N ASP A 969 28.66 2.12 -23.91
CA ASP A 969 28.56 0.99 -22.97
C ASP A 969 27.16 0.38 -22.96
N VAL A 970 27.11 -0.94 -22.88
CA VAL A 970 25.88 -1.71 -22.76
C VAL A 970 26.02 -2.67 -21.59
N LEU A 971 25.10 -2.58 -20.64
CA LEU A 971 24.87 -3.59 -19.61
C LEU A 971 23.52 -4.23 -19.91
N ALA A 972 23.51 -5.53 -20.20
CA ALA A 972 22.30 -6.22 -20.65
C ALA A 972 22.18 -7.62 -20.08
N PHE A 973 20.93 -8.07 -19.95
CA PHE A 973 20.61 -9.45 -19.61
C PHE A 973 20.71 -10.35 -20.86
N VAL A 974 21.50 -11.42 -20.81
CA VAL A 974 21.70 -12.33 -21.94
C VAL A 974 20.94 -13.64 -21.73
N GLY A 975 19.93 -13.87 -22.57
CA GLY A 975 19.03 -15.03 -22.50
C GLY A 975 17.75 -14.74 -21.71
N ALA A 976 16.96 -15.78 -21.43
CA ALA A 976 15.76 -15.65 -20.60
C ALA A 976 16.14 -15.64 -19.10
N PRO A 977 15.52 -14.78 -18.28
CA PRO A 977 15.64 -14.87 -16.83
C PRO A 977 15.18 -16.24 -16.28
N PRO A 978 15.70 -16.67 -15.12
CA PRO A 978 15.15 -17.82 -14.41
C PRO A 978 13.65 -17.64 -14.13
N ALA A 979 12.89 -18.73 -14.09
CA ALA A 979 11.46 -18.68 -13.83
C ALA A 979 11.16 -17.97 -12.49
N GLY A 980 10.17 -17.06 -12.51
CA GLY A 980 9.80 -16.26 -11.34
C GLY A 980 10.63 -14.99 -11.13
N ILE A 981 11.59 -14.68 -12.02
CA ILE A 981 12.35 -13.43 -12.02
C ILE A 981 12.07 -12.66 -13.31
N THR A 982 11.75 -11.38 -13.19
CA THR A 982 11.71 -10.41 -14.30
C THR A 982 12.94 -9.51 -14.23
N ALA A 983 13.33 -8.93 -15.37
CA ALA A 983 14.48 -8.02 -15.46
C ALA A 983 14.06 -6.77 -16.24
N VAL A 984 14.25 -5.60 -15.64
CA VAL A 984 13.97 -4.30 -16.27
C VAL A 984 15.28 -3.51 -16.30
N THR A 985 15.57 -2.88 -17.45
CA THR A 985 16.77 -2.05 -17.63
C THR A 985 16.35 -0.59 -17.73
N ASP A 986 16.94 0.26 -16.90
CA ASP A 986 16.77 1.70 -16.87
C ASP A 986 18.09 2.40 -17.24
N THR A 987 17.99 3.37 -18.16
CA THR A 987 19.10 4.20 -18.65
C THR A 987 18.77 5.69 -18.57
N SER A 988 17.73 6.05 -17.82
CA SER A 988 17.25 7.43 -17.67
C SER A 988 18.26 8.34 -16.96
N VAL A 989 19.08 7.77 -16.08
CA VAL A 989 20.13 8.50 -15.35
C VAL A 989 21.41 8.54 -16.20
N ALA A 990 21.79 9.75 -16.63
CA ALA A 990 22.99 9.94 -17.44
C ALA A 990 24.26 9.45 -16.71
N GLY A 991 25.02 8.57 -17.37
CA GLY A 991 26.24 7.98 -16.81
C GLY A 991 25.98 6.72 -15.96
N GLU A 992 24.74 6.26 -15.86
CA GLU A 992 24.37 5.03 -15.17
C GLU A 992 23.55 4.09 -16.07
N VAL A 993 23.68 2.78 -15.83
CA VAL A 993 22.75 1.77 -16.36
C VAL A 993 22.32 0.87 -15.21
N THR A 994 21.04 0.84 -14.92
CA THR A 994 20.47 0.07 -13.80
C THR A 994 19.66 -1.09 -14.35
N ILE A 995 19.99 -2.32 -13.92
CA ILE A 995 19.13 -3.49 -14.12
C ILE A 995 18.51 -3.85 -12.78
N THR A 996 17.18 -3.81 -12.73
CA THR A 996 16.39 -4.27 -11.59
C THR A 996 15.84 -5.65 -11.91
N LEU A 997 16.19 -6.63 -11.08
CA LEU A 997 15.57 -7.94 -11.08
C LEU A 997 14.48 -7.96 -10.01
N SER A 998 13.30 -8.48 -10.35
CA SER A 998 12.16 -8.56 -9.43
C SER A 998 11.50 -9.94 -9.46
N GLY A 999 10.93 -10.37 -8.33
CA GLY A 999 10.13 -11.59 -8.21
C GLY A 999 10.65 -12.55 -7.14
N ALA A 1000 9.76 -13.31 -6.51
CA ALA A 1000 10.09 -14.23 -5.43
C ALA A 1000 10.77 -15.49 -5.94
N ALA A 1001 12.08 -15.65 -5.72
CA ALA A 1001 12.84 -16.81 -6.18
C ALA A 1001 14.01 -17.15 -5.24
N SER A 1002 14.52 -18.39 -5.32
CA SER A 1002 15.63 -18.82 -4.45
C SER A 1002 16.93 -18.01 -4.67
N PRO A 1003 17.81 -17.91 -3.66
CA PRO A 1003 19.13 -17.30 -3.82
C PRO A 1003 19.95 -17.87 -4.98
N ALA A 1004 19.81 -19.16 -5.27
CA ALA A 1004 20.48 -19.82 -6.40
C ALA A 1004 19.95 -19.35 -7.78
N ALA A 1005 18.65 -19.04 -7.87
CA ALA A 1005 18.05 -18.49 -9.08
C ALA A 1005 18.56 -17.07 -9.34
N TYR A 1006 18.57 -16.22 -8.31
CA TYR A 1006 19.15 -14.87 -8.42
C TYR A 1006 20.64 -14.90 -8.76
N ALA A 1007 21.42 -15.80 -8.15
CA ALA A 1007 22.84 -15.97 -8.52
C ALA A 1007 23.00 -16.40 -9.99
N THR A 1008 22.06 -17.19 -10.53
CA THR A 1008 22.03 -17.54 -11.96
C THR A 1008 21.72 -16.34 -12.83
N ALA A 1009 20.72 -15.53 -12.44
CA ALA A 1009 20.35 -14.31 -13.14
C ALA A 1009 21.53 -13.31 -13.19
N LEU A 1010 22.24 -13.10 -12.08
CA LEU A 1010 23.42 -12.22 -12.03
C LEU A 1010 24.53 -12.67 -12.98
N ARG A 1011 24.71 -13.97 -13.20
CA ARG A 1011 25.68 -14.51 -14.18
C ARG A 1011 25.26 -14.29 -15.65
N GLN A 1012 23.98 -14.05 -15.91
CA GLN A 1012 23.46 -13.78 -17.25
C GLN A 1012 23.57 -12.30 -17.64
N ILE A 1013 23.80 -11.41 -16.69
CA ILE A 1013 24.04 -10.00 -16.97
C ILE A 1013 25.48 -9.84 -17.48
N GLN A 1014 25.61 -9.23 -18.66
CA GLN A 1014 26.89 -9.02 -19.32
C GLN A 1014 27.10 -7.55 -19.66
N PHE A 1015 28.37 -7.15 -19.58
CA PHE A 1015 28.85 -5.88 -20.08
C PHE A 1015 29.47 -6.04 -21.48
N SER A 1016 29.20 -5.09 -22.35
CA SER A 1016 29.87 -4.90 -23.64
C SER A 1016 29.95 -3.42 -24.00
N SER A 1017 30.66 -3.07 -25.07
CA SER A 1017 30.65 -1.71 -25.63
C SER A 1017 30.38 -1.77 -27.13
N THR A 1018 29.60 -0.83 -27.64
CA THR A 1018 29.35 -0.61 -29.07
C THR A 1018 30.33 0.39 -29.69
N SER A 1019 31.26 0.93 -28.90
CA SER A 1019 32.30 1.84 -29.39
C SER A 1019 33.47 1.05 -29.98
N ASP A 1020 33.84 1.38 -31.22
CA ASP A 1020 35.10 0.98 -31.89
C ASP A 1020 36.31 1.85 -31.46
N ASN A 1021 36.18 2.57 -30.35
CA ASN A 1021 37.28 3.26 -29.67
C ASN A 1021 36.85 3.49 -28.21
N PRO A 1022 36.69 2.42 -27.40
CA PRO A 1022 36.10 2.53 -26.08
C PRO A 1022 37.09 3.15 -25.09
N ALA A 1023 36.59 4.02 -24.20
CA ALA A 1023 37.41 4.64 -23.17
C ALA A 1023 38.02 3.59 -22.21
N THR A 1024 39.32 3.71 -21.94
CA THR A 1024 40.12 2.76 -21.13
C THR A 1024 39.85 2.80 -19.62
N THR A 1025 39.03 3.74 -19.14
CA THR A 1025 38.63 3.83 -17.73
C THR A 1025 37.93 2.55 -17.29
N ALA A 1026 38.29 1.97 -16.15
CA ALA A 1026 37.60 0.76 -15.68
C ALA A 1026 36.13 1.05 -15.35
N ARG A 1027 35.24 0.11 -15.66
CA ARG A 1027 33.81 0.20 -15.32
C ARG A 1027 33.52 -0.49 -13.99
N ASN A 1028 32.63 0.10 -13.19
CA ASN A 1028 32.25 -0.41 -11.88
C ASN A 1028 30.76 -0.72 -11.85
N VAL A 1029 30.45 -2.01 -11.67
CA VAL A 1029 29.08 -2.51 -11.52
C VAL A 1029 28.83 -2.84 -10.05
N ALA A 1030 27.94 -2.11 -9.39
CA ALA A 1030 27.53 -2.37 -8.02
C ALA A 1030 26.30 -3.30 -8.00
N VAL A 1031 26.32 -4.30 -7.12
CA VAL A 1031 25.23 -5.29 -6.98
C VAL A 1031 24.77 -5.36 -5.52
N THR A 1032 23.47 -5.24 -5.32
CA THR A 1032 22.77 -5.53 -4.07
C THR A 1032 21.58 -6.45 -4.33
N VAL A 1033 21.19 -7.24 -3.33
CA VAL A 1033 19.99 -8.10 -3.36
C VAL A 1033 19.16 -7.85 -2.10
N ASN A 1034 17.87 -8.10 -2.17
CA ASN A 1034 16.93 -7.91 -1.06
C ASN A 1034 15.97 -9.11 -0.97
N ASP A 1035 15.74 -9.59 0.24
CA ASP A 1035 14.89 -10.75 0.57
C ASP A 1035 13.39 -10.41 0.76
N GLY A 1036 13.04 -9.14 0.59
CA GLY A 1036 11.75 -8.54 0.91
C GLY A 1036 11.76 -7.73 2.20
N GLY A 1037 12.76 -7.92 3.05
CA GLY A 1037 12.94 -7.19 4.30
C GLY A 1037 14.23 -6.37 4.33
N LEU A 1038 15.37 -7.02 4.16
CA LEU A 1038 16.69 -6.43 4.31
C LEU A 1038 17.51 -6.49 3.02
N THR A 1039 18.28 -5.43 2.79
CA THR A 1039 19.22 -5.34 1.66
C THR A 1039 20.59 -5.88 2.05
N SER A 1040 21.22 -6.60 1.11
CA SER A 1040 22.55 -7.19 1.27
C SER A 1040 23.67 -6.16 1.39
N ASN A 1041 24.89 -6.68 1.64
CA ASN A 1041 26.11 -5.94 1.29
C ASN A 1041 26.12 -5.53 -0.19
N THR A 1042 26.89 -4.49 -0.53
CA THR A 1042 27.21 -4.17 -1.93
C THR A 1042 28.44 -4.96 -2.38
N ALA A 1043 28.29 -5.80 -3.40
CA ALA A 1043 29.43 -6.40 -4.10
C ALA A 1043 29.71 -5.61 -5.38
N THR A 1044 30.97 -5.48 -5.77
CA THR A 1044 31.37 -4.70 -6.95
C THR A 1044 32.09 -5.56 -7.97
N THR A 1045 31.74 -5.39 -9.24
CA THR A 1045 32.51 -5.91 -10.37
C THR A 1045 33.27 -4.79 -11.04
N THR A 1046 34.59 -4.94 -11.14
CA THR A 1046 35.45 -4.03 -11.89
C THR A 1046 35.82 -4.63 -13.24
N ILE A 1047 35.50 -3.92 -14.31
CA ILE A 1047 35.72 -4.36 -15.70
C ILE A 1047 36.81 -3.50 -16.31
N SER A 1048 37.95 -4.12 -16.63
CA SER A 1048 39.03 -3.44 -17.38
C SER A 1048 38.70 -3.45 -18.87
N VAL A 1049 38.64 -2.27 -19.49
CA VAL A 1049 38.35 -2.12 -20.93
C VAL A 1049 39.67 -2.06 -21.70
N VAL A 1050 39.85 -2.98 -22.64
CA VAL A 1050 41.03 -3.09 -23.50
C VAL A 1050 40.64 -2.67 -24.92
N PRO A 1051 40.99 -1.46 -25.38
CA PRO A 1051 40.77 -1.03 -26.76
C PRO A 1051 41.72 -1.76 -27.72
N VAL A 1052 41.33 -1.84 -28.98
CA VAL A 1052 42.05 -2.47 -30.09
C VAL A 1052 42.24 -1.42 -31.18
N ASP A 1053 43.46 -1.28 -31.69
CA ASP A 1053 43.80 -0.34 -32.77
C ASP A 1053 43.27 -0.86 -34.12
N ASP A 1054 42.36 -0.11 -34.73
CA ASP A 1054 41.76 -0.34 -36.04
C ASP A 1054 42.57 0.27 -37.18
N ALA A 1055 42.50 -0.35 -38.34
CA ALA A 1055 43.24 0.14 -39.52
C ALA A 1055 42.56 1.38 -40.13
N PRO A 1056 43.33 2.39 -40.58
CA PRO A 1056 42.76 3.53 -41.30
C PRO A 1056 42.13 3.11 -42.63
N VAL A 1057 40.94 3.65 -42.92
CA VAL A 1057 40.14 3.36 -44.12
C VAL A 1057 40.24 4.53 -45.11
N ASN A 1058 40.42 4.21 -46.40
CA ASN A 1058 40.43 5.19 -47.49
C ASN A 1058 39.13 5.15 -48.31
N GLY A 1059 38.52 6.31 -48.52
CA GLY A 1059 37.42 6.52 -49.48
C GLY A 1059 37.96 7.08 -50.79
N LEU A 1060 37.81 6.32 -51.88
CA LEU A 1060 38.27 6.70 -53.22
C LEU A 1060 37.13 6.53 -54.25
N PRO A 1061 36.86 7.53 -55.11
CA PRO A 1061 36.04 7.33 -56.30
C PRO A 1061 36.65 6.26 -57.22
N ALA A 1062 35.82 5.35 -57.76
CA ALA A 1062 36.28 4.17 -58.49
C ALA A 1062 37.11 4.49 -59.75
N THR A 1063 36.88 5.64 -60.38
CA THR A 1063 37.64 6.09 -61.55
C THR A 1063 37.71 7.61 -61.61
N PHE A 1064 38.88 8.14 -61.95
CA PHE A 1064 39.09 9.53 -62.33
C PHE A 1064 39.49 9.56 -63.81
N ALA A 1065 38.75 10.29 -64.65
CA ALA A 1065 39.00 10.38 -66.07
C ALA A 1065 39.08 11.85 -66.53
N ALA A 1066 40.07 12.15 -67.37
CA ALA A 1066 40.19 13.42 -68.07
C ALA A 1066 40.74 13.18 -69.48
N SER A 1067 40.52 14.15 -70.37
CA SER A 1067 41.28 14.19 -71.62
C SER A 1067 42.74 14.54 -71.34
N GLU A 1068 43.64 14.11 -72.24
CA GLU A 1068 45.04 14.54 -72.17
C GLU A 1068 45.14 16.07 -72.15
N ASP A 1069 46.17 16.58 -71.50
CA ASP A 1069 46.44 18.02 -71.32
C ASP A 1069 45.33 18.81 -70.59
N THR A 1070 44.44 18.12 -69.87
CA THR A 1070 43.42 18.75 -69.02
C THR A 1070 43.74 18.53 -67.54
N ALA A 1071 43.73 19.59 -66.74
CA ALA A 1071 43.89 19.48 -65.29
C ALA A 1071 42.70 18.72 -64.68
N LEU A 1072 42.98 17.62 -63.99
CA LEU A 1072 41.97 16.81 -63.30
C LEU A 1072 42.05 17.06 -61.79
N ALA A 1073 41.00 17.64 -61.22
CA ALA A 1073 40.87 17.74 -59.76
C ALA A 1073 40.45 16.39 -59.20
N LEU A 1074 41.23 15.84 -58.26
CA LEU A 1074 40.90 14.61 -57.54
C LEU A 1074 40.00 14.94 -56.34
N THR A 1075 38.71 15.13 -56.61
CA THR A 1075 37.69 15.44 -55.59
C THR A 1075 37.05 14.17 -55.03
N GLY A 1076 36.64 14.19 -53.76
CA GLY A 1076 35.96 13.06 -53.11
C GLY A 1076 36.90 12.03 -52.47
N LEU A 1077 38.18 12.37 -52.27
CA LEU A 1077 39.11 11.57 -51.47
C LEU A 1077 38.81 11.79 -49.99
N SER A 1078 38.74 10.72 -49.21
CA SER A 1078 38.65 10.78 -47.75
C SER A 1078 39.51 9.71 -47.09
N VAL A 1079 39.97 9.96 -45.87
CA VAL A 1079 40.58 8.97 -44.99
C VAL A 1079 39.93 9.13 -43.63
N ALA A 1080 39.56 8.01 -43.03
CA ALA A 1080 39.01 7.96 -41.69
C ALA A 1080 39.71 6.86 -40.90
N ASP A 1081 39.83 7.07 -39.61
CA ASP A 1081 40.43 6.15 -38.65
C ASP A 1081 39.70 6.40 -37.34
N VAL A 1082 39.15 5.34 -36.76
CA VAL A 1082 38.24 5.43 -35.62
C VAL A 1082 38.98 5.67 -34.30
N ASP A 1083 40.25 5.27 -34.23
CA ASP A 1083 41.14 5.50 -33.10
C ASP A 1083 41.82 6.87 -33.13
N ALA A 1084 42.09 7.37 -34.34
CA ALA A 1084 42.92 8.55 -34.51
C ALA A 1084 42.35 9.81 -33.86
N GLY A 1085 41.03 9.95 -33.74
CA GLY A 1085 40.38 11.13 -33.13
C GLY A 1085 40.85 12.46 -33.76
N THR A 1086 41.60 13.28 -32.99
CA THR A 1086 42.25 14.52 -33.49
C THR A 1086 43.74 14.36 -33.82
N GLY A 1087 44.25 13.13 -33.74
CA GLY A 1087 45.61 12.74 -34.06
C GLY A 1087 45.97 12.91 -35.53
N ALA A 1088 47.28 12.84 -35.82
CA ALA A 1088 47.80 13.07 -37.17
C ALA A 1088 47.76 11.77 -38.01
N LEU A 1089 46.95 11.78 -39.07
CA LEU A 1089 46.96 10.74 -40.11
C LEU A 1089 47.95 11.10 -41.22
N SER A 1090 48.78 10.15 -41.62
CA SER A 1090 49.72 10.31 -42.74
C SER A 1090 49.17 9.63 -44.00
N VAL A 1091 48.91 10.40 -45.05
CA VAL A 1091 48.36 9.91 -46.31
C VAL A 1091 49.41 10.00 -47.42
N THR A 1092 49.63 8.91 -48.16
CA THR A 1092 50.48 8.90 -49.35
C THR A 1092 49.63 8.72 -50.59
N LEU A 1093 49.69 9.68 -51.53
CA LEU A 1093 49.00 9.60 -52.81
C LEU A 1093 50.01 9.22 -53.91
N GLY A 1094 49.74 8.13 -54.63
CA GLY A 1094 50.50 7.71 -55.80
C GLY A 1094 49.60 7.65 -57.04
N VAL A 1095 50.14 8.05 -58.19
CA VAL A 1095 49.50 7.90 -59.51
C VAL A 1095 50.37 6.94 -60.31
N THR A 1096 49.80 5.81 -60.73
CA THR A 1096 50.50 4.76 -61.50
C THR A 1096 50.10 4.77 -62.96
#